data_AF-A0A7Z9LRS9-F1
#
_entry.id   AF-A0A7Z9LRS9-F1
#
_cell.length_a   1.000
_cell.length_b   1.000
_cell.length_c   1.000
_cell.angle_alpha   90.00
_cell.angle_beta   90.00
_cell.angle_gamma   90.00
#
_symmetry.space_group_name_H-M   'P 1'
#
loop_
_entity.id
_entity.type
_entity.pdbx_description
1 polymer ?
#
loop_
_entity_poly.entity_id
_entity_poly.type
_entity_poly.pdbx_seq_one_letter_code
_entity_poly.pdbx_strand_id
1 'polypeptide(L)'
;MTHSKYPHPLRSNQQCEIMTQLSHSRVHSSKMRYLLTAILVALLAPQSASSAQSQSEVSLLWNDAVVYRDEWGVPHVYANNTRAMAFAFGYAQAEDHLEHILLAYRVANGRASEIYGERFVESDTFARIMRHTDLAMAAYDTLDATTQDLCEGFALGINSWMIDNPDKRPSWAEPVRPVDVLSFFHHYLMTMAPFDYEGIYHPARGTPIANAWALAPARTKEGKSILVMNPHTDYDGIFQWYEAHLSTRDSNVYGATLYGLPVIMMGHNETLGWALSPNDPDIADIFGVAAPPRQQNAPAANVVRQAVNTNQQFAPSRYTNESDTQPYYVWENNRLAQHQIQRYMTPQGPVLTFNRGIPYAYQVGGYRDFGGLRQLFDMGRAQDLERFQKVWNRQQLPLFHAVYTDRSGNLFYSYNAKVGDKSYLQDHREFEPRLSKTLWESPVSTDTPGAYWGSTLAPGQLPWLINPESGYIQASGTPPWLVTEGTGWSRDSWADWFVRDPDSYRAKRLRQLFQHGKFSFEDNQSILYDTVVPLAVETVPYLYNAARVNRDYVYRSHPDLQVVLNILKDWDFLASPDSTAMTFFHVWWTLFSREYEHRATASEALHAMLQQNTPEMQRYLLNTAANAARMMRDYYQTVQIPWGQVHLIRRGTQDIPIAGSYTGEPLFGIGDTYFENGKWIAKQGSGFTMAVQFGDVPKAVSYVPFGTSEDPGSDHYSDQTALMVERRLKHTRYTRADVEAHSVNALGKTIAFRPGNSGTAIVMRAPVPVRMSLGLSNSLNVTVPQSLTVYSPFLEPVVEPANVPIESTIEFHIPESLCSIETLSHLAVYSYSPGTGWNPVRDQELNRDVRTFYARGYGRQVFAVLGPQAGLTGKLASEKYETFEPDLAHLASASRATTESLSQPDFEPPPLSALEQERIARNYPSIESEVDQTEKSSNQQKADEIRDLTFAEAEFGGQIGTRCQYE
;
A
#
# COMPACT_ATOMS: atom_id res chain seq x y z
N MET A 1 21.39 -62.73 37.50
CA MET A 1 22.76 -63.08 37.05
C MET A 1 23.53 -61.75 37.01
N THR A 2 24.48 -61.43 37.90
CA THR A 2 25.86 -61.96 38.06
C THR A 2 26.73 -61.75 36.81
N HIS A 3 27.89 -61.07 36.82
CA HIS A 3 28.66 -60.48 37.94
C HIS A 3 29.65 -59.37 37.50
N SER A 4 29.80 -58.33 38.34
CA SER A 4 31.06 -57.78 38.90
C SER A 4 32.34 -57.58 38.06
N LYS A 5 32.92 -56.35 38.07
CA LYS A 5 34.17 -56.05 38.81
C LYS A 5 34.52 -54.54 38.92
N TYR A 6 35.22 -54.19 40.00
CA TYR A 6 35.82 -52.90 40.41
C TYR A 6 37.38 -53.00 40.31
N PRO A 7 38.26 -51.97 40.55
CA PRO A 7 38.18 -50.94 41.62
C PRO A 7 38.77 -49.51 41.38
N HIS A 8 38.62 -48.65 42.41
CA HIS A 8 39.37 -47.39 42.62
C HIS A 8 40.76 -47.63 43.27
N PRO A 9 41.61 -46.59 43.43
CA PRO A 9 41.70 -45.92 44.76
C PRO A 9 41.97 -44.38 44.71
N LEU A 10 41.31 -43.54 45.56
CA LEU A 10 41.83 -42.86 46.79
C LEU A 10 42.82 -41.68 46.57
N ARG A 11 43.03 -40.66 47.43
CA ARG A 11 42.72 -40.28 48.86
C ARG A 11 42.97 -38.73 48.97
N SER A 12 42.55 -37.91 49.95
CA SER A 12 41.48 -37.87 50.97
C SER A 12 41.58 -36.55 51.80
N ASN A 13 40.75 -36.42 52.86
CA ASN A 13 40.84 -35.53 54.06
C ASN A 13 40.08 -34.19 54.04
N GLN A 14 39.57 -33.65 55.18
CA GLN A 14 38.88 -34.22 56.37
C GLN A 14 38.24 -33.04 57.17
N GLN A 15 37.33 -33.28 58.13
CA GLN A 15 36.60 -32.23 58.87
C GLN A 15 37.20 -31.91 60.27
N CYS A 16 37.09 -30.64 60.69
CA CYS A 16 37.11 -30.09 62.07
C CYS A 16 36.95 -28.54 61.98
N GLU A 17 36.46 -27.74 62.95
CA GLU A 17 35.79 -28.03 64.25
C GLU A 17 34.87 -26.84 64.65
N ILE A 18 34.58 -26.59 65.94
CA ILE A 18 33.40 -25.85 66.42
C ILE A 18 33.69 -24.58 67.28
N MET A 19 32.93 -23.50 67.02
CA MET A 19 32.59 -22.35 67.90
C MET A 19 33.60 -21.23 68.29
N THR A 20 33.02 -20.02 68.43
CA THR A 20 33.38 -18.87 69.30
C THR A 20 34.75 -18.18 69.20
N GLN A 21 34.77 -16.92 68.76
CA GLN A 21 34.56 -15.74 69.65
C GLN A 21 34.31 -14.44 68.85
N LEU A 22 33.94 -13.34 69.53
CA LEU A 22 33.55 -12.07 68.92
C LEU A 22 34.71 -11.08 68.72
N SER A 23 34.69 -10.30 67.63
CA SER A 23 34.65 -8.82 67.63
C SER A 23 34.95 -8.22 66.23
N HIS A 24 35.01 -6.88 66.12
CA HIS A 24 35.48 -6.10 64.96
C HIS A 24 34.56 -5.99 63.71
N SER A 25 33.24 -5.92 63.93
CA SER A 25 32.27 -5.52 62.91
C SER A 25 32.28 -4.00 62.61
N ARG A 26 33.19 -3.49 61.75
CA ARG A 26 33.09 -2.10 61.25
C ARG A 26 33.70 -1.74 59.87
N VAL A 27 34.20 -2.71 59.08
CA VAL A 27 34.94 -2.41 57.82
C VAL A 27 34.23 -2.90 56.54
N HIS A 28 33.23 -3.77 56.62
CA HIS A 28 32.64 -4.44 55.44
C HIS A 28 31.51 -3.69 54.71
N SER A 29 30.90 -2.67 55.32
CA SER A 29 29.74 -1.97 54.73
C SER A 29 30.07 -1.04 53.56
N SER A 30 31.30 -0.53 53.46
CA SER A 30 31.74 0.31 52.35
C SER A 30 31.99 -0.50 51.08
N LYS A 31 32.84 -1.54 51.15
CA LYS A 31 33.18 -2.39 50.00
C LYS A 31 31.95 -3.04 49.37
N MET A 32 30.98 -3.50 50.16
CA MET A 32 29.77 -4.13 49.62
C MET A 32 28.82 -3.12 48.95
N ARG A 33 28.81 -1.85 49.40
CA ARG A 33 28.13 -0.75 48.66
C ARG A 33 28.83 -0.47 47.33
N TYR A 34 30.15 -0.32 47.30
CA TYR A 34 30.88 -0.10 46.04
C TYR A 34 30.71 -1.26 45.06
N LEU A 35 30.65 -2.50 45.52
CA LEU A 35 30.39 -3.65 44.65
C LEU A 35 28.97 -3.63 44.07
N LEU A 36 27.95 -3.34 44.89
CA LEU A 36 26.57 -3.20 44.42
C LEU A 36 26.39 -2.01 43.46
N THR A 37 27.00 -0.86 43.74
CA THR A 37 26.98 0.29 42.82
C THR A 37 27.72 -0.02 41.52
N ALA A 38 28.86 -0.71 41.56
CA ALA A 38 29.58 -1.13 40.35
C ALA A 38 28.78 -2.13 39.51
N ILE A 39 28.07 -3.07 40.14
CA ILE A 39 27.18 -4.01 39.45
C ILE A 39 25.97 -3.28 38.84
N LEU A 40 25.37 -2.33 39.57
CA LEU A 40 24.24 -1.54 39.05
C LEU A 40 24.67 -0.66 37.87
N VAL A 41 25.84 -0.02 37.96
CA VAL A 41 26.45 0.75 36.85
C VAL A 41 26.82 -0.16 35.68
N ALA A 42 27.34 -1.37 35.91
CA ALA A 42 27.64 -2.33 34.85
C ALA A 42 26.40 -2.91 34.15
N LEU A 43 25.24 -2.93 34.82
CA LEU A 43 23.95 -3.32 34.23
C LEU A 43 23.28 -2.16 33.46
N LEU A 44 23.45 -0.91 33.92
CA LEU A 44 22.89 0.28 33.26
C LEU A 44 23.77 0.79 32.09
N ALA A 45 25.09 0.65 32.19
CA ALA A 45 26.04 1.09 31.18
C ALA A 45 25.73 0.57 29.75
N PRO A 46 25.52 -0.74 29.50
CA PRO A 46 25.23 -1.23 28.16
C PRO A 46 23.91 -0.70 27.60
N GLN A 47 22.89 -0.46 28.44
CA GLN A 47 21.64 0.16 28.01
C GLN A 47 21.87 1.61 27.58
N SER A 48 22.58 2.41 28.40
CA SER A 48 22.89 3.81 28.09
C SER A 48 23.82 3.98 26.86
N ALA A 49 24.74 3.03 26.64
CA ALA A 49 25.60 3.02 25.46
C ALA A 49 24.80 2.66 24.19
N SER A 50 23.95 1.63 24.26
CA SER A 50 23.09 1.23 23.14
C SER A 50 22.11 2.34 22.75
N SER A 51 21.48 3.02 23.72
CA SER A 51 20.55 4.13 23.45
C SER A 51 21.25 5.36 22.88
N ALA A 52 22.46 5.68 23.35
CA ALA A 52 23.25 6.77 22.78
C ALA A 52 23.69 6.45 21.34
N GLN A 53 24.04 5.18 21.06
CA GLN A 53 24.40 4.73 19.72
C GLN A 53 23.21 4.76 18.76
N SER A 54 22.04 4.24 19.15
CA SER A 54 20.84 4.31 18.30
C SER A 54 20.35 5.74 18.08
N GLN A 55 20.42 6.60 19.10
CA GLN A 55 20.09 8.02 18.96
C GLN A 55 21.09 8.75 18.03
N SER A 56 22.35 8.31 17.97
CA SER A 56 23.31 8.80 16.99
C SER A 56 23.01 8.32 15.56
N GLU A 57 22.58 7.07 15.36
CA GLU A 57 22.19 6.55 14.05
C GLU A 57 20.95 7.28 13.50
N VAL A 58 19.88 7.40 14.31
CA VAL A 58 18.66 8.17 13.94
C VAL A 58 19.00 9.62 13.60
N SER A 59 19.91 10.24 14.35
CA SER A 59 20.38 11.60 14.06
C SER A 59 21.17 11.69 12.74
N LEU A 60 21.93 10.65 12.37
CA LEU A 60 22.63 10.58 11.08
C LEU A 60 21.65 10.36 9.92
N LEU A 61 20.66 9.47 10.06
CA LEU A 61 19.66 9.22 9.02
C LEU A 61 18.84 10.48 8.70
N TRP A 62 18.52 11.30 9.70
CA TRP A 62 17.88 12.62 9.50
C TRP A 62 18.82 13.73 8.96
N ASN A 63 20.14 13.51 8.85
CA ASN A 63 20.99 14.36 8.02
C ASN A 63 20.82 14.03 6.53
N ASP A 64 20.50 12.76 6.25
CA ASP A 64 20.44 12.17 4.91
C ASP A 64 19.01 12.05 4.36
N ALA A 65 17.97 12.48 5.09
CA ALA A 65 16.58 12.40 4.66
C ALA A 65 15.70 13.57 5.13
N VAL A 66 14.65 13.83 4.37
CA VAL A 66 13.58 14.80 4.66
C VAL A 66 12.24 14.27 4.11
N VAL A 67 11.17 14.42 4.88
CA VAL A 67 9.78 14.10 4.47
C VAL A 67 9.04 15.40 4.23
N TYR A 68 8.39 15.54 3.08
CA TYR A 68 7.43 16.60 2.80
C TYR A 68 6.01 16.04 2.81
N ARG A 69 5.02 16.88 3.14
CA ARG A 69 3.59 16.55 3.12
C ARG A 69 2.87 17.53 2.20
N ASP A 70 2.29 17.08 1.08
CA ASP A 70 1.47 17.93 0.20
C ASP A 70 0.13 18.33 0.83
N GLU A 71 -0.70 19.05 0.09
CA GLU A 71 -2.00 19.53 0.58
C GLU A 71 -3.03 18.41 0.87
N TRP A 72 -2.69 17.15 0.56
CA TRP A 72 -3.47 15.93 0.83
C TRP A 72 -2.72 14.97 1.77
N GLY A 73 -1.67 15.46 2.43
CA GLY A 73 -0.86 14.70 3.37
C GLY A 73 0.06 13.66 2.73
N VAL A 74 0.19 13.58 1.40
CA VAL A 74 1.04 12.57 0.75
C VAL A 74 2.50 12.78 1.17
N PRO A 75 3.21 11.73 1.63
CA PRO A 75 4.62 11.84 1.95
C PRO A 75 5.48 11.85 0.68
N HIS A 76 6.32 12.88 0.56
CA HIS A 76 7.41 12.91 -0.41
C HIS A 76 8.74 12.82 0.33
N VAL A 77 9.31 11.62 0.33
CA VAL A 77 10.54 11.28 1.03
C VAL A 77 11.70 11.50 0.08
N TYR A 78 12.62 12.40 0.42
CA TYR A 78 13.87 12.60 -0.32
C TYR A 78 15.05 12.24 0.56
N ALA A 79 15.94 11.39 0.05
CA ALA A 79 17.11 10.95 0.80
C ALA A 79 18.39 10.76 -0.02
N ASN A 80 19.54 10.76 0.65
CA ASN A 80 20.84 10.50 0.04
C ASN A 80 21.12 9.01 -0.24
N ASN A 81 20.43 8.11 0.48
CA ASN A 81 20.65 6.65 0.41
C ASN A 81 19.37 5.86 0.76
N THR A 82 19.35 4.57 0.43
CA THR A 82 18.18 3.68 0.62
C THR A 82 17.76 3.51 2.08
N ARG A 83 18.71 3.39 3.01
CA ARG A 83 18.43 3.22 4.45
C ARG A 83 17.71 4.43 5.03
N ALA A 84 18.19 5.63 4.68
CA ALA A 84 17.61 6.91 5.09
C ALA A 84 16.24 7.16 4.43
N MET A 85 16.06 6.78 3.17
CA MET A 85 14.76 6.78 2.49
C MET A 85 13.76 5.88 3.21
N ALA A 86 14.13 4.62 3.46
CA ALA A 86 13.27 3.64 4.11
C ALA A 86 12.92 4.06 5.55
N PHE A 87 13.89 4.61 6.27
CA PHE A 87 13.71 5.18 7.61
C PHE A 87 12.69 6.33 7.64
N ALA A 88 12.88 7.35 6.80
CA ALA A 88 11.97 8.48 6.74
C ALA A 88 10.56 8.06 6.26
N PHE A 89 10.47 7.07 5.36
CA PHE A 89 9.20 6.51 4.91
C PHE A 89 8.49 5.66 5.98
N GLY A 90 9.22 4.86 6.76
CA GLY A 90 8.67 4.12 7.90
C GLY A 90 8.18 5.03 9.03
N TYR A 91 8.87 6.16 9.26
CA TYR A 91 8.42 7.21 10.17
C TYR A 91 7.12 7.87 9.68
N ALA A 92 7.01 8.17 8.38
CA ALA A 92 5.80 8.74 7.78
C ALA A 92 4.61 7.76 7.79
N GLN A 93 4.82 6.48 7.47
CA GLN A 93 3.78 5.46 7.55
C GLN A 93 3.32 5.19 8.99
N ALA A 94 4.22 5.29 9.98
CA ALA A 94 3.82 5.21 11.39
C ALA A 94 2.97 6.42 11.82
N GLU A 95 3.24 7.61 11.29
CA GLU A 95 2.45 8.82 11.56
C GLU A 95 0.97 8.67 11.16
N ASP A 96 0.70 7.96 10.05
CA ASP A 96 -0.64 7.83 9.50
C ASP A 96 -1.36 6.53 9.89
N HIS A 97 -0.61 5.44 10.09
CA HIS A 97 -1.15 4.07 10.02
C HIS A 97 -0.59 3.09 11.08
N LEU A 98 0.09 3.55 12.14
CA LEU A 98 0.83 2.68 13.08
C LEU A 98 0.05 1.43 13.54
N GLU A 99 -1.19 1.57 14.03
CA GLU A 99 -1.92 0.42 14.58
C GLU A 99 -2.25 -0.62 13.50
N HIS A 100 -2.61 -0.17 12.28
CA HIS A 100 -2.83 -1.06 11.14
C HIS A 100 -1.56 -1.80 10.72
N ILE A 101 -0.40 -1.13 10.69
CA ILE A 101 0.89 -1.76 10.36
C ILE A 101 1.27 -2.81 11.42
N LEU A 102 1.14 -2.47 12.70
CA LEU A 102 1.43 -3.39 13.80
C LEU A 102 0.46 -4.58 13.83
N LEU A 103 -0.82 -4.38 13.50
CA LEU A 103 -1.81 -5.46 13.33
C LEU A 103 -1.43 -6.36 12.14
N ALA A 104 -1.13 -5.78 10.99
CA ALA A 104 -0.75 -6.52 9.78
C ALA A 104 0.50 -7.38 10.01
N TYR A 105 1.52 -6.84 10.69
CA TYR A 105 2.70 -7.58 11.11
C TYR A 105 2.39 -8.66 12.16
N ARG A 106 1.47 -8.41 13.11
CA ARG A 106 1.00 -9.44 14.05
C ARG A 106 0.28 -10.58 13.32
N VAL A 107 -0.60 -10.30 12.35
CA VAL A 107 -1.29 -11.34 11.56
C VAL A 107 -0.30 -12.17 10.75
N ALA A 108 0.60 -11.53 9.99
CA ALA A 108 1.61 -12.23 9.19
C ALA A 108 2.54 -13.12 10.04
N ASN A 109 2.84 -12.70 11.27
CA ASN A 109 3.65 -13.46 12.23
C ASN A 109 2.87 -14.51 13.05
N GLY A 110 1.55 -14.55 12.92
CA GLY A 110 0.65 -15.35 13.76
C GLY A 110 0.71 -14.96 15.25
N ARG A 111 0.54 -13.68 15.55
CA ARG A 111 0.60 -13.07 16.89
C ARG A 111 -0.56 -12.08 17.15
N ALA A 112 -1.66 -12.17 16.41
CA ALA A 112 -2.81 -11.29 16.56
C ALA A 112 -3.77 -11.75 17.69
N SER A 113 -3.91 -13.06 17.91
CA SER A 113 -4.69 -13.63 19.01
C SER A 113 -4.10 -13.34 20.39
N GLU A 114 -2.82 -12.98 20.47
CA GLU A 114 -2.16 -12.49 21.69
C GLU A 114 -2.83 -11.24 22.27
N ILE A 115 -3.42 -10.40 21.41
CA ILE A 115 -4.04 -9.12 21.74
C ILE A 115 -5.57 -9.18 21.59
N TYR A 116 -6.04 -9.80 20.50
CA TYR A 116 -7.44 -9.78 20.09
C TYR A 116 -8.17 -11.11 20.34
N GLY A 117 -7.53 -12.08 20.99
CA GLY A 117 -8.13 -13.31 21.48
C GLY A 117 -8.62 -14.28 20.40
N GLU A 118 -9.65 -15.06 20.75
CA GLU A 118 -10.14 -16.23 19.99
C GLU A 118 -10.41 -15.95 18.51
N ARG A 119 -10.88 -14.75 18.14
CA ARG A 119 -11.23 -14.36 16.76
C ARG A 119 -10.06 -14.40 15.77
N PHE A 120 -8.81 -14.44 16.25
CA PHE A 120 -7.61 -14.56 15.41
C PHE A 120 -6.91 -15.92 15.51
N VAL A 121 -7.43 -16.90 16.27
CA VAL A 121 -6.74 -18.18 16.49
C VAL A 121 -6.52 -18.97 15.20
N GLU A 122 -7.50 -19.02 14.31
CA GLU A 122 -7.35 -19.70 13.01
C GLU A 122 -6.36 -18.97 12.09
N SER A 123 -6.36 -17.63 12.14
CA SER A 123 -5.44 -16.77 11.39
C SER A 123 -3.98 -16.96 11.85
N ASP A 124 -3.75 -16.92 13.15
CA ASP A 124 -2.43 -17.16 13.75
C ASP A 124 -1.95 -18.60 13.52
N THR A 125 -2.88 -19.56 13.55
CA THR A 125 -2.61 -20.98 13.26
C THR A 125 -2.15 -21.14 11.80
N PHE A 126 -2.88 -20.55 10.85
CA PHE A 126 -2.55 -20.57 9.43
C PHE A 126 -1.19 -19.90 9.15
N ALA A 127 -0.98 -18.67 9.64
CA ALA A 127 0.28 -17.94 9.43
C ALA A 127 1.49 -18.70 10.00
N ARG A 128 1.34 -19.36 11.15
CA ARG A 128 2.38 -20.20 11.76
C ARG A 128 2.65 -21.48 10.98
N ILE A 129 1.63 -22.12 10.40
CA ILE A 129 1.79 -23.30 9.52
C ILE A 129 2.42 -22.90 8.17
N MET A 130 2.08 -21.74 7.63
CA MET A 130 2.71 -21.15 6.44
C MET A 130 4.14 -20.64 6.72
N ARG A 131 4.51 -20.45 7.98
CA ARG A 131 5.89 -20.17 8.43
C ARG A 131 6.51 -18.90 7.84
N HIS A 132 5.71 -17.86 7.61
CA HIS A 132 6.17 -16.62 7.00
C HIS A 132 7.37 -16.01 7.77
N THR A 133 7.30 -15.95 9.10
CA THR A 133 8.36 -15.47 9.98
C THR A 133 9.62 -16.33 9.94
N ASP A 134 9.48 -17.66 10.06
CA ASP A 134 10.62 -18.59 10.05
C ASP A 134 11.43 -18.44 8.75
N LEU A 135 10.73 -18.36 7.62
CA LEU A 135 11.33 -18.27 6.29
C LEU A 135 11.95 -16.90 6.05
N ALA A 136 11.29 -15.82 6.48
CA ALA A 136 11.87 -14.47 6.46
C ALA A 136 13.15 -14.37 7.29
N MET A 137 13.16 -14.94 8.50
CA MET A 137 14.34 -14.99 9.36
C MET A 137 15.46 -15.86 8.76
N ALA A 138 15.14 -16.99 8.14
CA ALA A 138 16.13 -17.87 7.50
C ALA A 138 16.73 -17.27 6.22
N ALA A 139 15.96 -16.43 5.50
CA ALA A 139 16.44 -15.75 4.29
C ALA A 139 17.29 -14.50 4.61
N TYR A 140 16.98 -13.76 5.69
CA TYR A 140 17.47 -12.41 5.95
C TYR A 140 18.99 -12.21 5.81
N ASP A 141 19.79 -13.08 6.43
CA ASP A 141 21.27 -13.01 6.39
C ASP A 141 21.86 -13.29 4.99
N THR A 142 21.05 -13.76 4.04
CA THR A 142 21.44 -14.06 2.65
C THR A 142 20.90 -13.07 1.63
N LEU A 143 20.09 -12.09 2.07
CA LEU A 143 19.56 -11.04 1.21
C LEU A 143 20.64 -10.05 0.79
N ASP A 144 20.38 -9.32 -0.29
CA ASP A 144 21.27 -8.24 -0.72
C ASP A 144 21.16 -7.03 0.21
N ALA A 145 22.26 -6.26 0.30
CA ALA A 145 22.35 -5.10 1.19
C ALA A 145 21.26 -4.04 0.96
N THR A 146 20.74 -3.89 -0.26
CA THR A 146 19.65 -2.94 -0.54
C THR A 146 18.34 -3.41 0.09
N THR A 147 18.05 -4.72 0.06
CA THR A 147 16.89 -5.28 0.77
C THR A 147 17.06 -5.20 2.29
N GLN A 148 18.27 -5.43 2.80
CA GLN A 148 18.57 -5.29 4.23
C GLN A 148 18.38 -3.83 4.69
N ASP A 149 18.92 -2.84 3.98
CA ASP A 149 18.73 -1.41 4.28
C ASP A 149 17.26 -0.95 4.17
N LEU A 150 16.50 -1.47 3.20
CA LEU A 150 15.05 -1.22 3.09
C LEU A 150 14.31 -1.72 4.35
N CYS A 151 14.63 -2.93 4.83
CA CYS A 151 13.96 -3.50 6.00
C CYS A 151 14.44 -2.89 7.33
N GLU A 152 15.73 -2.61 7.47
CA GLU A 152 16.31 -2.01 8.67
C GLU A 152 15.90 -0.55 8.84
N GLY A 153 16.04 0.26 7.79
CA GLY A 153 15.63 1.65 7.81
C GLY A 153 14.15 1.77 8.18
N PHE A 154 13.28 1.06 7.48
CA PHE A 154 11.83 1.13 7.68
C PHE A 154 11.39 0.70 9.08
N ALA A 155 11.94 -0.41 9.61
CA ALA A 155 11.69 -0.83 10.99
C ALA A 155 12.17 0.21 12.01
N LEU A 156 13.36 0.79 11.81
CA LEU A 156 13.90 1.85 12.66
C LEU A 156 13.07 3.14 12.59
N GLY A 157 12.48 3.46 11.43
CA GLY A 157 11.57 4.58 11.22
C GLY A 157 10.31 4.47 12.08
N ILE A 158 9.60 3.33 11.96
CA ILE A 158 8.40 3.05 12.76
C ILE A 158 8.71 3.05 14.26
N ASN A 159 9.83 2.43 14.65
CA ASN A 159 10.29 2.40 16.04
C ASN A 159 10.62 3.79 16.59
N SER A 160 11.21 4.66 15.78
CA SER A 160 11.53 6.03 16.19
C SER A 160 10.26 6.85 16.39
N TRP A 161 9.28 6.75 15.48
CA TRP A 161 7.98 7.40 15.65
C TRP A 161 7.29 6.96 16.96
N MET A 162 7.34 5.66 17.29
CA MET A 162 6.82 5.12 18.56
C MET A 162 7.55 5.57 19.83
N ILE A 163 8.79 6.06 19.70
CA ILE A 163 9.59 6.64 20.79
C ILE A 163 9.26 8.12 20.94
N ASP A 164 9.13 8.84 19.83
CA ASP A 164 8.85 10.28 19.79
C ASP A 164 7.37 10.60 20.11
N ASN A 165 6.44 9.65 19.88
CA ASN A 165 4.99 9.81 20.07
C ASN A 165 4.42 8.75 21.05
N PRO A 166 4.90 8.66 22.31
CA PRO A 166 4.54 7.58 23.23
C PRO A 166 3.04 7.55 23.58
N ASP A 167 2.36 8.70 23.57
CA ASP A 167 0.93 8.82 23.88
C ASP A 167 0.01 8.38 22.73
N LYS A 168 0.51 8.33 21.47
CA LYS A 168 -0.21 7.79 20.31
C LYS A 168 0.07 6.30 20.06
N ARG A 169 1.03 5.70 20.77
CA ARG A 169 1.42 4.29 20.59
C ARG A 169 0.38 3.36 21.24
N PRO A 170 -0.16 2.35 20.54
CA PRO A 170 -1.02 1.34 21.15
C PRO A 170 -0.33 0.65 22.33
N SER A 171 -1.04 0.45 23.44
CA SER A 171 -0.48 -0.08 24.69
C SER A 171 0.13 -1.48 24.57
N TRP A 172 -0.26 -2.23 23.54
CA TRP A 172 0.21 -3.56 23.18
C TRP A 172 1.36 -3.59 22.15
N ALA A 173 1.76 -2.42 21.63
CA ALA A 173 2.75 -2.31 20.56
C ALA A 173 4.14 -2.76 21.01
N GLU A 174 4.80 -3.56 20.17
CA GLU A 174 6.18 -4.03 20.34
C GLU A 174 7.09 -3.39 19.28
N PRO A 175 8.42 -3.29 19.52
CA PRO A 175 9.34 -2.81 18.51
C PRO A 175 9.31 -3.68 17.23
N VAL A 176 9.15 -3.04 16.08
CA VAL A 176 9.20 -3.65 14.76
C VAL A 176 10.62 -4.16 14.47
N ARG A 177 10.73 -5.33 13.85
CA ARG A 177 11.99 -5.94 13.42
C ARG A 177 12.08 -5.90 11.88
N PRO A 178 13.29 -5.86 11.27
CA PRO A 178 13.44 -5.89 9.82
C PRO A 178 12.75 -7.09 9.16
N VAL A 179 12.76 -8.25 9.84
CA VAL A 179 12.09 -9.48 9.38
C VAL A 179 10.57 -9.43 9.38
N ASP A 180 9.94 -8.47 10.08
CA ASP A 180 8.48 -8.32 10.09
C ASP A 180 7.98 -7.77 8.75
N VAL A 181 8.75 -6.87 8.14
CA VAL A 181 8.53 -6.35 6.78
C VAL A 181 8.49 -7.49 5.75
N LEU A 182 9.47 -8.40 5.84
CA LEU A 182 9.61 -9.56 4.94
C LEU A 182 8.53 -10.62 5.22
N SER A 183 8.21 -10.87 6.49
CA SER A 183 7.13 -11.76 6.92
C SER A 183 5.78 -11.30 6.36
N PHE A 184 5.49 -10.00 6.48
CA PHE A 184 4.27 -9.39 5.93
C PHE A 184 4.20 -9.42 4.41
N PHE A 185 5.28 -9.08 3.70
CA PHE A 185 5.26 -9.13 2.24
C PHE A 185 5.13 -10.57 1.73
N HIS A 186 5.82 -11.53 2.33
CA HIS A 186 5.65 -12.95 2.01
C HIS A 186 4.23 -13.44 2.35
N HIS A 187 3.64 -13.00 3.46
CA HIS A 187 2.25 -13.29 3.81
C HIS A 187 1.29 -12.79 2.72
N TYR A 188 1.34 -11.50 2.36
CA TYR A 188 0.54 -10.92 1.28
C TYR A 188 0.65 -11.73 -0.02
N LEU A 189 1.88 -11.97 -0.49
CA LEU A 189 2.13 -12.71 -1.73
C LEU A 189 1.61 -14.14 -1.69
N MET A 190 1.61 -14.80 -0.52
CA MET A 190 1.04 -16.14 -0.36
C MET A 190 -0.49 -16.14 -0.29
N THR A 191 -1.15 -15.07 0.18
CA THR A 191 -2.64 -14.99 0.16
C THR A 191 -3.24 -15.03 -1.26
N MET A 192 -2.41 -14.84 -2.28
CA MET A 192 -2.75 -14.94 -3.69
C MET A 192 -2.88 -16.40 -4.20
N ALA A 193 -2.44 -17.39 -3.42
CA ALA A 193 -2.53 -18.80 -3.81
C ALA A 193 -3.93 -19.40 -3.59
N PRO A 194 -4.38 -20.36 -4.42
CA PRO A 194 -5.66 -21.05 -4.25
C PRO A 194 -5.65 -22.00 -3.04
N PHE A 195 -5.95 -21.47 -1.86
CA PHE A 195 -6.26 -22.26 -0.66
C PHE A 195 -7.77 -22.53 -0.61
N ASP A 196 -8.25 -23.48 -1.41
CA ASP A 196 -9.67 -23.78 -1.66
C ASP A 196 -10.15 -25.15 -1.12
N TYR A 197 -9.24 -25.99 -0.62
CA TYR A 197 -9.55 -27.33 -0.16
C TYR A 197 -10.26 -27.36 1.22
N GLU A 198 -11.12 -28.37 1.41
CA GLU A 198 -11.97 -28.54 2.61
C GLU A 198 -11.16 -28.53 3.92
N GLY A 199 -11.56 -27.67 4.85
CA GLY A 199 -10.96 -27.61 6.19
C GLY A 199 -9.66 -26.81 6.28
N ILE A 200 -9.42 -25.86 5.37
CA ILE A 200 -8.33 -24.87 5.45
C ILE A 200 -8.92 -23.51 5.85
N TYR A 201 -8.31 -22.85 6.83
CA TYR A 201 -8.62 -21.45 7.13
C TYR A 201 -8.26 -20.56 5.93
N HIS A 202 -9.23 -19.79 5.47
CA HIS A 202 -9.02 -18.83 4.39
C HIS A 202 -8.56 -17.49 5.00
N PRO A 203 -7.30 -17.07 4.81
CA PRO A 203 -6.88 -15.74 5.25
C PRO A 203 -7.63 -14.65 4.48
N ALA A 204 -7.71 -13.45 5.05
CA ALA A 204 -8.03 -12.25 4.28
C ALA A 204 -7.06 -12.19 3.08
N ARG A 205 -7.60 -12.19 1.86
CA ARG A 205 -6.81 -12.13 0.63
C ARG A 205 -6.71 -10.68 0.18
N GLY A 206 -5.61 -10.30 -0.48
CA GLY A 206 -5.64 -9.10 -1.31
C GLY A 206 -6.74 -9.24 -2.36
N THR A 207 -7.51 -8.18 -2.61
CA THR A 207 -8.70 -8.26 -3.47
C THR A 207 -8.30 -8.69 -4.89
N PRO A 208 -8.92 -9.72 -5.49
CA PRO A 208 -8.59 -10.23 -6.82
C PRO A 208 -9.13 -9.34 -7.95
N ILE A 209 -9.35 -8.06 -7.66
CA ILE A 209 -9.99 -7.07 -8.53
C ILE A 209 -9.04 -5.89 -8.67
N ALA A 210 -8.78 -5.50 -9.91
CA ALA A 210 -8.17 -4.24 -10.27
C ALA A 210 -8.63 -3.85 -11.67
N ASN A 211 -8.43 -2.57 -12.01
CA ASN A 211 -8.39 -2.11 -13.39
C ASN A 211 -6.98 -1.60 -13.70
N ALA A 212 -6.43 -2.00 -14.85
CA ALA A 212 -5.16 -1.50 -15.34
C ALA A 212 -5.19 -1.41 -16.87
N TRP A 213 -4.74 -0.30 -17.45
CA TRP A 213 -4.62 -0.18 -18.91
C TRP A 213 -3.56 0.85 -19.31
N ALA A 214 -3.04 0.70 -20.54
CA ALA A 214 -2.12 1.64 -21.15
C ALA A 214 -2.46 1.90 -22.62
N LEU A 215 -2.26 3.14 -23.06
CA LEU A 215 -2.52 3.62 -24.42
C LEU A 215 -1.23 4.19 -25.03
N ALA A 216 -0.90 3.75 -26.25
CA ALA A 216 0.21 4.32 -27.02
C ALA A 216 -0.15 5.72 -27.57
N PRO A 217 0.84 6.58 -27.89
CA PRO A 217 0.63 7.87 -28.57
C PRO A 217 -0.32 7.87 -29.77
N ALA A 218 -0.37 6.75 -30.51
CA ALA A 218 -1.30 6.57 -31.63
C ALA A 218 -2.78 6.59 -31.20
N ARG A 219 -3.10 6.12 -29.98
CA ARG A 219 -4.45 6.02 -29.41
C ARG A 219 -4.82 7.18 -28.49
N THR A 220 -3.96 8.16 -28.28
CA THR A 220 -4.27 9.34 -27.46
C THR A 220 -4.51 10.60 -28.29
N LYS A 221 -5.21 11.60 -27.74
CA LYS A 221 -5.48 12.88 -28.42
C LYS A 221 -4.25 13.79 -28.42
N GLU A 222 -3.41 13.70 -27.40
CA GLU A 222 -2.23 14.53 -27.15
C GLU A 222 -0.94 13.99 -27.81
N GLY A 223 -0.96 12.76 -28.35
CA GLY A 223 0.24 12.12 -28.90
C GLY A 223 1.26 11.70 -27.84
N LYS A 224 0.79 11.44 -26.61
CA LYS A 224 1.58 10.96 -25.46
C LYS A 224 1.05 9.61 -24.98
N SER A 225 1.90 8.77 -24.40
CA SER A 225 1.46 7.54 -23.73
C SER A 225 0.67 7.86 -22.46
N ILE A 226 -0.31 7.02 -22.14
CA ILE A 226 -1.09 7.08 -20.90
C ILE A 226 -1.06 5.71 -20.22
N LEU A 227 -0.89 5.72 -18.89
CA LEU A 227 -1.08 4.57 -18.00
C LEU A 227 -2.23 4.88 -17.03
N VAL A 228 -3.02 3.87 -16.70
CA VAL A 228 -3.99 3.93 -15.60
C VAL A 228 -3.79 2.72 -14.70
N MET A 229 -3.75 2.97 -13.40
CA MET A 229 -3.64 1.95 -12.34
C MET A 229 -4.73 2.19 -11.29
N ASN A 230 -5.49 1.15 -10.99
CA ASN A 230 -6.60 1.19 -10.05
C ASN A 230 -6.75 -0.19 -9.39
N PRO A 231 -5.89 -0.53 -8.42
CA PRO A 231 -6.10 -1.71 -7.57
C PRO A 231 -7.32 -1.50 -6.68
N HIS A 232 -8.12 -2.54 -6.50
CA HIS A 232 -9.19 -2.53 -5.50
C HIS A 232 -8.67 -3.11 -4.17
N THR A 233 -9.36 -2.83 -3.07
CA THR A 233 -9.08 -3.41 -1.75
C THR A 233 -10.37 -3.68 -0.98
N ASP A 234 -10.23 -4.31 0.19
CA ASP A 234 -11.24 -4.36 1.24
C ASP A 234 -10.89 -3.33 2.31
N TYR A 235 -11.80 -2.39 2.58
CA TYR A 235 -11.60 -1.23 3.43
C TYR A 235 -11.46 -1.54 4.93
N ASP A 236 -11.83 -2.75 5.37
CA ASP A 236 -11.58 -3.22 6.74
C ASP A 236 -10.35 -4.16 6.82
N GLY A 237 -9.68 -4.42 5.69
CA GLY A 237 -8.58 -5.38 5.57
C GLY A 237 -7.20 -4.87 6.00
N ILE A 238 -6.23 -5.80 6.15
CA ILE A 238 -4.83 -5.49 6.47
C ILE A 238 -3.96 -5.11 5.26
N PHE A 239 -4.55 -5.04 4.06
CA PHE A 239 -3.86 -4.74 2.79
C PHE A 239 -4.36 -3.41 2.19
N GLN A 240 -4.32 -2.34 2.98
CA GLN A 240 -4.64 -0.99 2.52
C GLN A 240 -3.51 -0.38 1.69
N TRP A 241 -3.87 0.54 0.80
CA TRP A 241 -2.95 1.23 -0.10
C TRP A 241 -2.56 2.61 0.44
N TYR A 242 -1.26 2.91 0.40
CA TYR A 242 -0.67 4.21 0.73
C TYR A 242 -0.05 4.82 -0.51
N GLU A 243 -0.47 6.04 -0.86
CA GLU A 243 0.15 6.85 -1.90
C GLU A 243 1.43 7.52 -1.36
N ALA A 244 2.52 7.51 -2.13
CA ALA A 244 3.79 8.08 -1.70
C ALA A 244 4.71 8.45 -2.87
N HIS A 245 5.64 9.36 -2.61
CA HIS A 245 6.76 9.69 -3.47
C HIS A 245 8.09 9.35 -2.78
N LEU A 246 8.86 8.43 -3.36
CA LEU A 246 10.14 7.97 -2.82
C LEU A 246 11.29 8.39 -3.74
N SER A 247 12.15 9.25 -3.22
CA SER A 247 13.22 9.90 -3.97
C SER A 247 14.59 9.67 -3.32
N THR A 248 15.55 9.30 -4.16
CA THR A 248 16.95 9.06 -3.84
C THR A 248 17.83 9.55 -4.98
N ARG A 249 19.16 9.59 -4.79
CA ARG A 249 20.12 10.03 -5.81
C ARG A 249 20.06 9.25 -7.13
N ASP A 250 19.50 8.05 -7.13
CA ASP A 250 19.48 7.13 -8.27
C ASP A 250 18.16 6.32 -8.41
N SER A 251 17.08 6.83 -7.82
CA SER A 251 15.69 6.36 -7.99
C SER A 251 14.71 7.47 -7.58
N ASN A 252 13.70 7.79 -8.40
CA ASN A 252 12.68 8.78 -8.08
C ASN A 252 11.32 8.26 -8.54
N VAL A 253 10.46 7.85 -7.59
CA VAL A 253 9.29 7.00 -7.88
C VAL A 253 8.05 7.51 -7.15
N TYR A 254 7.00 7.82 -7.89
CA TYR A 254 5.69 8.20 -7.36
C TYR A 254 4.68 7.08 -7.63
N GLY A 255 3.85 6.73 -6.66
CA GLY A 255 2.83 5.70 -6.84
C GLY A 255 2.20 5.26 -5.52
N ALA A 256 1.84 3.98 -5.43
CA ALA A 256 1.28 3.39 -4.23
C ALA A 256 1.96 2.08 -3.81
N THR A 257 1.83 1.78 -2.52
CA THR A 257 2.27 0.53 -1.87
C THR A 257 1.29 0.09 -0.81
N LEU A 258 1.52 -1.05 -0.16
CA LEU A 258 0.72 -1.48 0.99
C LEU A 258 1.28 -0.91 2.32
N TYR A 259 0.38 -0.67 3.28
CA TYR A 259 0.76 -0.29 4.64
C TYR A 259 1.78 -1.28 5.20
N GLY A 260 2.94 -0.79 5.65
CA GLY A 260 4.02 -1.62 6.19
C GLY A 260 5.04 -2.09 5.14
N LEU A 261 5.05 -1.56 3.91
CA LEU A 261 6.08 -1.86 2.91
C LEU A 261 6.99 -0.65 2.59
N PRO A 262 8.32 -0.86 2.37
CA PRO A 262 9.31 0.21 2.19
C PRO A 262 9.53 0.66 0.73
N VAL A 263 8.76 0.14 -0.24
CA VAL A 263 8.95 0.35 -1.69
C VAL A 263 7.61 0.57 -2.40
N ILE A 264 7.58 1.37 -3.46
CA ILE A 264 6.40 1.51 -4.34
C ILE A 264 6.14 0.19 -5.08
N MET A 265 4.90 -0.30 -5.06
CA MET A 265 4.49 -1.53 -5.75
C MET A 265 4.02 -1.29 -7.18
N MET A 266 3.33 -0.18 -7.42
CA MET A 266 2.92 0.30 -8.74
C MET A 266 2.96 1.82 -8.78
N GLY A 267 3.35 2.39 -9.93
CA GLY A 267 3.66 3.81 -10.02
C GLY A 267 4.42 4.18 -11.28
N HIS A 268 5.12 5.31 -11.23
CA HIS A 268 5.93 5.84 -12.32
C HIS A 268 7.18 6.58 -11.82
N ASN A 269 8.13 6.79 -12.74
CA ASN A 269 9.23 7.75 -12.63
C ASN A 269 9.14 8.79 -13.77
N GLU A 270 10.22 9.49 -14.11
CA GLU A 270 10.28 10.49 -15.20
C GLU A 270 10.03 9.88 -16.59
N THR A 271 10.36 8.61 -16.75
CA THR A 271 10.50 7.94 -18.04
C THR A 271 9.41 6.91 -18.32
N LEU A 272 8.96 6.19 -17.30
CA LEU A 272 8.10 5.02 -17.42
C LEU A 272 7.19 4.83 -16.21
N GLY A 273 6.16 3.99 -16.37
CA GLY A 273 5.36 3.51 -15.25
C GLY A 273 4.82 2.10 -15.49
N TRP A 274 4.41 1.46 -14.40
CA TRP A 274 3.84 0.12 -14.41
C TRP A 274 2.65 0.01 -13.45
N ALA A 275 1.65 -0.75 -13.88
CA ALA A 275 0.50 -1.17 -13.09
C ALA A 275 0.56 -2.68 -12.89
N LEU A 276 0.18 -3.16 -11.70
CA LEU A 276 -0.01 -4.58 -11.41
C LEU A 276 -1.50 -4.85 -11.17
N SER A 277 -2.03 -5.87 -11.82
CA SER A 277 -3.41 -6.32 -11.65
C SER A 277 -3.41 -7.82 -11.34
N PRO A 278 -4.20 -8.32 -10.37
CA PRO A 278 -4.32 -9.76 -10.12
C PRO A 278 -4.72 -10.52 -11.39
N ASN A 279 -4.12 -11.69 -11.58
CA ASN A 279 -4.50 -12.72 -12.53
C ASN A 279 -4.80 -14.02 -11.77
N ASP A 280 -5.40 -15.02 -12.43
CA ASP A 280 -5.67 -16.35 -11.85
C ASP A 280 -4.86 -17.49 -12.53
N PRO A 281 -3.53 -17.53 -12.31
CA PRO A 281 -2.66 -18.63 -12.73
C PRO A 281 -2.61 -19.76 -11.71
N ASP A 282 -2.24 -20.94 -12.18
CA ASP A 282 -2.17 -22.18 -11.39
C ASP A 282 -0.92 -22.30 -10.50
N ILE A 283 -0.71 -21.33 -9.60
CA ILE A 283 0.53 -21.21 -8.80
C ILE A 283 0.62 -22.11 -7.57
N ALA A 284 -0.35 -23.00 -7.30
CA ALA A 284 -0.26 -23.91 -6.17
C ALA A 284 -0.92 -25.25 -6.44
N ASP A 285 -0.29 -26.33 -5.96
CA ASP A 285 -0.78 -27.70 -6.05
C ASP A 285 -0.86 -28.34 -4.66
N ILE A 286 -1.90 -29.14 -4.44
CA ILE A 286 -2.20 -29.82 -3.17
C ILE A 286 -1.94 -31.33 -3.29
N PHE A 287 -1.18 -31.88 -2.33
CA PHE A 287 -0.71 -33.27 -2.33
C PHE A 287 -1.20 -34.03 -1.10
N GLY A 288 -1.95 -35.11 -1.32
CA GLY A 288 -2.40 -36.03 -0.26
C GLY A 288 -1.28 -36.98 0.14
N VAL A 289 -0.67 -36.75 1.31
CA VAL A 289 0.49 -37.51 1.80
C VAL A 289 0.09 -38.94 2.16
N ALA A 290 0.49 -39.90 1.32
CA ALA A 290 0.02 -41.27 1.43
C ALA A 290 0.36 -41.91 2.79
N ALA A 291 -0.69 -42.35 3.50
CA ALA A 291 -0.56 -43.06 4.76
C ALA A 291 0.26 -44.35 4.61
N PRO A 292 1.04 -44.78 5.62
CA PRO A 292 1.78 -46.04 5.56
C PRO A 292 0.81 -47.21 5.31
N PRO A 293 1.19 -48.21 4.49
CA PRO A 293 0.29 -49.28 4.08
C PRO A 293 -0.21 -50.07 5.29
N ARG A 294 -1.54 -50.12 5.46
CA ARG A 294 -2.18 -50.89 6.54
C ARG A 294 -1.76 -52.36 6.47
N GLN A 295 -1.21 -52.88 7.55
CA GLN A 295 -1.20 -54.33 7.77
C GLN A 295 -2.66 -54.81 7.79
N GLN A 296 -3.03 -55.73 6.89
CA GLN A 296 -4.43 -55.99 6.52
C GLN A 296 -5.32 -56.64 7.60
N ASN A 297 -4.78 -56.92 8.79
CA ASN A 297 -5.41 -57.80 9.81
C ASN A 297 -5.72 -57.09 11.15
N ALA A 298 -6.09 -55.80 11.14
CA ALA A 298 -6.56 -55.07 12.32
C ALA A 298 -8.09 -54.94 12.34
N PRO A 299 -8.83 -55.47 13.35
CA PRO A 299 -10.29 -55.43 13.37
C PRO A 299 -10.84 -54.01 13.61
N ALA A 300 -11.91 -53.67 12.89
CA ALA A 300 -12.36 -52.29 12.68
C ALA A 300 -12.83 -51.49 13.93
N ALA A 301 -13.05 -52.15 15.07
CA ALA A 301 -13.63 -51.51 16.27
C ALA A 301 -12.73 -50.48 16.96
N ASN A 302 -11.40 -50.59 16.84
CA ASN A 302 -10.45 -49.69 17.54
C ASN A 302 -10.08 -48.42 16.76
N VAL A 303 -10.37 -48.37 15.45
CA VAL A 303 -9.84 -47.36 14.53
C VAL A 303 -10.27 -45.93 14.92
N VAL A 304 -11.52 -45.75 15.34
CA VAL A 304 -12.10 -44.43 15.65
C VAL A 304 -11.55 -43.82 16.94
N ARG A 305 -11.05 -44.63 17.90
CA ARG A 305 -10.50 -44.14 19.18
C ARG A 305 -8.98 -43.90 19.18
N GLN A 306 -8.25 -44.41 18.19
CA GLN A 306 -6.82 -44.12 18.04
C GLN A 306 -6.57 -42.84 17.22
N ALA A 307 -7.41 -42.51 16.25
CA ALA A 307 -7.21 -41.37 15.34
C ALA A 307 -7.03 -40.00 16.05
N VAL A 308 -7.57 -39.84 17.27
CA VAL A 308 -7.46 -38.59 18.07
C VAL A 308 -6.23 -38.60 19.01
N ASN A 309 -5.53 -39.73 19.16
CA ASN A 309 -4.47 -39.94 20.15
C ASN A 309 -3.10 -40.36 19.55
N THR A 310 -2.91 -40.31 18.23
CA THR A 310 -1.68 -40.80 17.57
C THR A 310 -0.95 -39.76 16.71
N ASN A 311 -0.55 -38.64 17.31
CA ASN A 311 0.39 -37.66 16.70
C ASN A 311 1.84 -38.19 16.50
N GLN A 312 2.07 -39.51 16.48
CA GLN A 312 3.41 -40.12 16.56
C GLN A 312 3.63 -41.38 15.69
N GLN A 313 2.75 -41.70 14.73
CA GLN A 313 2.95 -42.87 13.84
C GLN A 313 2.78 -42.60 12.34
N PHE A 314 3.03 -41.37 11.89
CA PHE A 314 3.40 -41.13 10.50
C PHE A 314 4.89 -41.45 10.30
N ALA A 315 5.29 -41.91 9.11
CA ALA A 315 6.67 -42.28 8.83
C ALA A 315 7.58 -41.04 8.78
N PRO A 316 8.64 -40.93 9.62
CA PRO A 316 9.48 -39.72 9.69
C PRO A 316 10.10 -39.31 8.35
N SER A 317 10.36 -40.28 7.45
CA SER A 317 10.95 -40.04 6.14
C SER A 317 10.04 -39.36 5.11
N ARG A 318 8.75 -39.12 5.41
CA ARG A 318 7.86 -38.28 4.57
C ARG A 318 7.84 -36.80 5.00
N TYR A 319 8.51 -36.45 6.10
CA TYR A 319 8.60 -35.08 6.62
C TYR A 319 10.05 -34.60 6.66
N THR A 320 10.21 -33.28 6.65
CA THR A 320 11.51 -32.62 6.84
C THR A 320 11.82 -32.43 8.33
N ASN A 321 13.10 -32.16 8.63
CA ASN A 321 13.55 -31.66 9.93
C ASN A 321 13.03 -30.25 10.28
N GLU A 322 12.26 -29.60 9.40
CA GLU A 322 11.56 -28.34 9.68
C GLU A 322 10.16 -28.55 10.30
N SER A 323 9.75 -29.79 10.59
CA SER A 323 8.48 -30.11 11.27
C SER A 323 8.66 -30.07 12.79
N ASP A 324 7.87 -29.27 13.51
CA ASP A 324 8.06 -28.99 14.93
C ASP A 324 6.75 -28.71 15.69
N THR A 325 6.84 -28.64 17.02
CA THR A 325 5.78 -28.10 17.87
C THR A 325 6.20 -26.71 18.36
N GLN A 326 5.36 -25.70 18.17
CA GLN A 326 5.63 -24.32 18.61
C GLN A 326 4.56 -23.84 19.61
N PRO A 327 4.94 -23.06 20.63
CA PRO A 327 3.99 -22.34 21.45
C PRO A 327 3.40 -21.15 20.68
N TYR A 328 2.12 -20.88 20.91
CA TYR A 328 1.48 -19.60 20.59
C TYR A 328 0.62 -19.15 21.77
N TYR A 329 0.16 -17.91 21.76
CA TYR A 329 -0.53 -17.33 22.91
C TYR A 329 -1.84 -16.65 22.49
N VAL A 330 -2.88 -16.82 23.30
CA VAL A 330 -4.23 -16.31 23.04
C VAL A 330 -4.70 -15.51 24.25
N TRP A 331 -5.28 -14.33 24.01
CA TRP A 331 -5.98 -13.58 25.06
C TRP A 331 -7.35 -14.20 25.33
N GLU A 332 -7.49 -14.88 26.47
CA GLU A 332 -8.70 -15.59 26.90
C GLU A 332 -8.89 -15.41 28.41
N ASN A 333 -10.13 -15.37 28.91
CA ASN A 333 -10.41 -15.36 30.36
C ASN A 333 -9.64 -14.27 31.15
N ASN A 334 -9.45 -13.09 30.55
CA ASN A 334 -8.67 -11.96 31.08
C ASN A 334 -7.19 -12.27 31.41
N ARG A 335 -6.58 -13.17 30.63
CA ARG A 335 -5.15 -13.52 30.70
C ARG A 335 -4.60 -13.87 29.32
N LEU A 336 -3.29 -13.87 29.19
CA LEU A 336 -2.61 -14.50 28.06
C LEU A 336 -2.38 -15.98 28.37
N ALA A 337 -3.06 -16.88 27.65
CA ALA A 337 -2.90 -18.33 27.80
C ALA A 337 -1.96 -18.89 26.73
N GLN A 338 -1.12 -19.86 27.10
CA GLN A 338 -0.22 -20.53 26.19
C GLN A 338 -0.88 -21.78 25.59
N HIS A 339 -0.96 -21.80 24.27
CA HIS A 339 -1.41 -22.92 23.45
C HIS A 339 -0.21 -23.52 22.69
N GLN A 340 -0.42 -24.64 22.00
CA GLN A 340 0.62 -25.34 21.23
C GLN A 340 0.09 -25.66 19.83
N ILE A 341 0.89 -25.39 18.80
CA ILE A 341 0.60 -25.76 17.42
C ILE A 341 1.63 -26.77 16.94
N GLN A 342 1.15 -27.90 16.40
CA GLN A 342 2.00 -28.86 15.70
C GLN A 342 2.05 -28.48 14.23
N ARG A 343 3.25 -28.17 13.73
CA ARG A 343 3.51 -27.86 12.32
C ARG A 343 4.10 -29.10 11.64
N TYR A 344 3.79 -29.27 10.37
CA TYR A 344 4.33 -30.35 9.55
C TYR A 344 4.74 -29.79 8.19
N MET A 345 5.95 -30.13 7.75
CA MET A 345 6.58 -29.63 6.52
C MET A 345 7.10 -30.82 5.71
N THR A 346 6.57 -31.05 4.52
CA THR A 346 7.11 -32.03 3.56
C THR A 346 8.20 -31.37 2.70
N PRO A 347 8.93 -32.12 1.83
CA PRO A 347 9.85 -31.51 0.87
C PRO A 347 9.19 -30.55 -0.13
N GLN A 348 7.87 -30.61 -0.28
CA GLN A 348 7.08 -29.73 -1.16
C GLN A 348 6.68 -28.43 -0.47
N GLY A 349 6.28 -28.51 0.80
CA GLY A 349 5.76 -27.35 1.53
C GLY A 349 4.92 -27.73 2.77
N PRO A 350 4.19 -26.76 3.32
CA PRO A 350 3.48 -26.90 4.59
C PRO A 350 2.23 -27.77 4.45
N VAL A 351 1.94 -28.56 5.48
CA VAL A 351 0.67 -29.30 5.60
C VAL A 351 -0.39 -28.38 6.20
N LEU A 352 -1.38 -27.99 5.40
CA LEU A 352 -2.40 -27.00 5.81
C LEU A 352 -3.61 -27.65 6.51
N THR A 353 -3.96 -28.90 6.18
CA THR A 353 -5.11 -29.58 6.79
C THR A 353 -5.01 -31.12 6.73
N PHE A 354 -5.97 -31.79 7.37
CA PHE A 354 -6.06 -33.25 7.50
C PHE A 354 -7.47 -33.78 7.19
N ASN A 355 -7.76 -34.15 5.95
CA ASN A 355 -9.04 -34.80 5.61
C ASN A 355 -8.96 -36.32 5.87
N ARG A 356 -9.87 -36.86 6.69
CA ARG A 356 -9.94 -38.30 7.09
C ARG A 356 -8.62 -38.88 7.66
N GLY A 357 -7.76 -38.02 8.21
CA GLY A 357 -6.44 -38.40 8.75
C GLY A 357 -5.32 -38.50 7.71
N ILE A 358 -5.57 -38.14 6.45
CA ILE A 358 -4.53 -37.94 5.43
C ILE A 358 -4.03 -36.49 5.57
N PRO A 359 -2.71 -36.23 5.68
CA PRO A 359 -2.15 -34.88 5.64
C PRO A 359 -2.17 -34.32 4.20
N TYR A 360 -2.51 -33.05 4.04
CA TYR A 360 -2.50 -32.36 2.74
C TYR A 360 -1.45 -31.26 2.71
N ALA A 361 -0.38 -31.48 1.93
CA ALA A 361 0.74 -30.55 1.76
C ALA A 361 0.52 -29.66 0.53
N TYR A 362 0.80 -28.36 0.64
CA TYR A 362 0.75 -27.43 -0.49
C TYR A 362 2.16 -27.17 -1.04
N GLN A 363 2.31 -27.22 -2.36
CA GLN A 363 3.48 -26.72 -3.08
C GLN A 363 3.09 -25.42 -3.77
N VAL A 364 3.65 -24.28 -3.35
CA VAL A 364 3.26 -22.94 -3.84
C VAL A 364 4.42 -22.25 -4.56
N GLY A 365 4.12 -21.67 -5.72
CA GLY A 365 5.05 -20.91 -6.54
C GLY A 365 5.63 -19.71 -5.79
N GLY A 366 6.93 -19.76 -5.49
CA GLY A 366 7.65 -18.69 -4.81
C GLY A 366 7.57 -18.71 -3.27
N TYR A 367 7.11 -19.81 -2.67
CA TYR A 367 7.02 -19.99 -1.21
C TYR A 367 8.33 -19.80 -0.41
N ARG A 368 9.49 -19.70 -1.08
CA ARG A 368 10.79 -19.41 -0.45
C ARG A 368 11.51 -18.19 -1.07
N ASP A 369 10.83 -17.38 -1.87
CA ASP A 369 11.42 -16.24 -2.57
C ASP A 369 11.22 -14.93 -1.81
N PHE A 370 12.33 -14.26 -1.45
CA PHE A 370 12.33 -13.01 -0.70
C PHE A 370 12.91 -11.81 -1.47
N GLY A 371 13.33 -12.00 -2.73
CA GLY A 371 13.87 -10.93 -3.59
C GLY A 371 12.81 -9.97 -4.18
N GLY A 372 11.54 -10.10 -3.81
CA GLY A 372 10.44 -9.30 -4.37
C GLY A 372 10.55 -7.80 -4.07
N LEU A 373 10.97 -7.42 -2.85
CA LEU A 373 11.24 -6.01 -2.51
C LEU A 373 12.35 -5.43 -3.40
N ARG A 374 13.39 -6.22 -3.68
CA ARG A 374 14.50 -5.82 -4.56
C ARG A 374 14.07 -5.68 -6.02
N GLN A 375 13.18 -6.56 -6.49
CA GLN A 375 12.61 -6.44 -7.84
C GLN A 375 11.81 -5.14 -7.98
N LEU A 376 10.93 -4.82 -7.01
CA LEU A 376 10.15 -3.57 -7.04
C LEU A 376 11.03 -2.32 -6.97
N PHE A 377 12.04 -2.30 -6.08
CA PHE A 377 12.99 -1.18 -5.99
C PHE A 377 13.77 -0.98 -7.31
N ASP A 378 14.28 -2.06 -7.93
CA ASP A 378 15.00 -1.96 -9.19
C ASP A 378 14.07 -1.68 -10.40
N MET A 379 12.77 -1.97 -10.33
CA MET A 379 11.79 -1.60 -11.37
C MET A 379 11.61 -0.07 -11.41
N GLY A 380 11.48 0.59 -10.25
CA GLY A 380 11.41 2.05 -10.15
C GLY A 380 12.68 2.76 -10.64
N ARG A 381 13.82 2.05 -10.68
CA ARG A 381 15.12 2.51 -11.19
C ARG A 381 15.33 2.30 -12.68
N ALA A 382 14.43 1.59 -13.36
CA ALA A 382 14.50 1.45 -14.81
C ALA A 382 14.32 2.81 -15.51
N GLN A 383 14.88 2.96 -16.71
CA GLN A 383 14.88 4.21 -17.48
C GLN A 383 14.36 4.00 -18.92
N ASP A 384 14.08 2.74 -19.25
CA ASP A 384 13.72 2.23 -20.56
C ASP A 384 13.15 0.80 -20.40
N LEU A 385 12.48 0.32 -21.44
CA LEU A 385 11.83 -1.01 -21.44
C LEU A 385 12.83 -2.16 -21.29
N GLU A 386 14.06 -2.03 -21.82
CA GLU A 386 15.08 -3.09 -21.75
C GLU A 386 15.50 -3.33 -20.29
N ARG A 387 15.80 -2.26 -19.55
CA ARG A 387 16.09 -2.32 -18.11
C ARG A 387 14.90 -2.84 -17.33
N PHE A 388 13.70 -2.37 -17.62
CA PHE A 388 12.49 -2.83 -16.94
C PHE A 388 12.29 -4.33 -17.12
N GLN A 389 12.36 -4.84 -18.36
CA GLN A 389 12.25 -6.27 -18.64
C GLN A 389 13.37 -7.10 -18.00
N LYS A 390 14.61 -6.58 -17.96
CA LYS A 390 15.74 -7.24 -17.28
C LYS A 390 15.54 -7.36 -15.77
N VAL A 391 14.81 -6.44 -15.14
CA VAL A 391 14.44 -6.55 -13.72
C VAL A 391 13.18 -7.43 -13.55
N TRP A 392 12.18 -7.28 -14.40
CA TRP A 392 10.95 -8.08 -14.40
C TRP A 392 11.21 -9.58 -14.53
N ASN A 393 12.09 -9.96 -15.45
CA ASN A 393 12.49 -11.35 -15.72
C ASN A 393 13.33 -12.00 -14.59
N ARG A 394 13.56 -11.31 -13.46
CA ARG A 394 13.99 -11.95 -12.21
C ARG A 394 12.87 -12.77 -11.56
N GLN A 395 11.61 -12.53 -11.95
CA GLN A 395 10.44 -13.32 -11.58
C GLN A 395 10.39 -13.56 -10.07
N GLN A 396 10.46 -12.52 -9.25
CA GLN A 396 10.41 -12.61 -7.78
C GLN A 396 9.00 -12.42 -7.21
N LEU A 397 8.07 -11.88 -8.01
CA LEU A 397 6.64 -11.85 -7.70
C LEU A 397 5.99 -13.17 -8.18
N PRO A 398 5.06 -13.78 -7.42
CA PRO A 398 4.50 -15.09 -7.76
C PRO A 398 3.40 -15.03 -8.84
N LEU A 399 2.74 -13.88 -9.02
CA LEU A 399 1.77 -13.64 -10.09
C LEU A 399 1.71 -12.16 -10.50
N PHE A 400 0.53 -11.69 -10.94
CA PHE A 400 0.15 -10.41 -11.56
C PHE A 400 0.24 -10.37 -13.09
N HIS A 401 -0.81 -9.82 -13.71
CA HIS A 401 -0.64 -9.06 -14.95
C HIS A 401 0.21 -7.81 -14.65
N ALA A 402 1.26 -7.58 -15.44
CA ALA A 402 1.90 -6.28 -15.53
C ALA A 402 1.47 -5.56 -16.81
N VAL A 403 1.14 -4.27 -16.68
CA VAL A 403 0.91 -3.34 -17.78
C VAL A 403 1.91 -2.19 -17.63
N TYR A 404 2.69 -1.93 -18.66
CA TYR A 404 3.78 -0.94 -18.69
C TYR A 404 3.60 0.03 -19.86
N THR A 405 4.00 1.28 -19.66
CA THR A 405 4.30 2.21 -20.77
C THR A 405 5.39 3.22 -20.39
N ASP A 406 5.99 3.84 -21.40
CA ASP A 406 7.02 4.87 -21.24
C ASP A 406 6.84 6.08 -22.16
N ARG A 407 7.61 7.13 -21.89
CA ARG A 407 7.68 8.39 -22.65
C ARG A 407 8.07 8.22 -24.11
N SER A 408 8.73 7.12 -24.47
CA SER A 408 9.00 6.76 -25.88
C SER A 408 7.79 6.17 -26.59
N GLY A 409 6.69 5.93 -25.87
CA GLY A 409 5.44 5.42 -26.39
C GLY A 409 5.36 3.91 -26.46
N ASN A 410 6.29 3.18 -25.84
CA ASN A 410 6.20 1.73 -25.80
C ASN A 410 5.04 1.28 -24.90
N LEU A 411 4.49 0.11 -25.21
CA LEU A 411 3.58 -0.65 -24.38
C LEU A 411 4.19 -2.04 -24.13
N PHE A 412 4.15 -2.53 -22.90
CA PHE A 412 4.54 -3.90 -22.57
C PHE A 412 3.50 -4.56 -21.66
N TYR A 413 3.22 -5.82 -21.94
CA TYR A 413 2.38 -6.69 -21.11
C TYR A 413 3.13 -7.96 -20.76
N SER A 414 2.93 -8.43 -19.53
CA SER A 414 3.33 -9.77 -19.11
C SER A 414 2.29 -10.35 -18.16
N TYR A 415 1.83 -11.56 -18.47
CA TYR A 415 1.12 -12.43 -17.54
C TYR A 415 2.17 -13.13 -16.67
N ASN A 416 2.63 -12.48 -15.60
CA ASN A 416 3.60 -13.10 -14.70
C ASN A 416 2.94 -14.16 -13.83
N ALA A 417 3.64 -15.28 -13.65
CA ALA A 417 3.24 -16.36 -12.78
C ALA A 417 4.44 -17.26 -12.42
N LYS A 418 4.46 -17.82 -11.21
CA LYS A 418 5.39 -18.85 -10.74
C LYS A 418 4.73 -20.24 -10.77
N VAL A 419 4.15 -20.60 -11.91
CA VAL A 419 3.49 -21.90 -12.06
C VAL A 419 4.51 -23.01 -12.24
N GLY A 420 4.27 -24.16 -11.62
CA GLY A 420 5.08 -25.36 -11.79
C GLY A 420 5.19 -25.83 -13.24
N ASP A 421 6.36 -26.31 -13.64
CA ASP A 421 6.53 -26.97 -14.93
C ASP A 421 5.90 -28.38 -14.88
N LYS A 422 4.70 -28.46 -15.46
CA LYS A 422 3.87 -29.67 -15.52
C LYS A 422 4.05 -30.44 -16.85
N SER A 423 5.03 -30.08 -17.69
CA SER A 423 5.27 -30.67 -19.02
C SER A 423 5.44 -32.19 -18.99
N TYR A 424 6.26 -32.71 -18.07
CA TYR A 424 6.53 -34.15 -17.94
C TYR A 424 5.25 -35.00 -17.87
N LEU A 425 4.22 -34.55 -17.13
CA LEU A 425 2.94 -35.26 -17.07
C LEU A 425 2.13 -35.13 -18.37
N GLN A 426 2.18 -34.00 -19.07
CA GLN A 426 1.48 -33.84 -20.35
C GLN A 426 1.99 -34.79 -21.44
N ASP A 427 3.29 -35.09 -21.41
CA ASP A 427 3.95 -36.02 -22.33
C ASP A 427 3.68 -37.49 -21.98
N HIS A 428 3.60 -37.83 -20.69
CA HIS A 428 3.45 -39.22 -20.21
C HIS A 428 2.02 -39.52 -19.72
N ARG A 429 1.03 -39.33 -20.60
CA ARG A 429 -0.40 -39.46 -20.24
C ARG A 429 -0.84 -40.88 -19.84
N GLU A 430 0.01 -41.88 -20.07
CA GLU A 430 -0.19 -43.26 -19.63
C GLU A 430 -0.15 -43.43 -18.11
N PHE A 431 0.51 -42.54 -17.35
CA PHE A 431 0.59 -42.64 -15.89
C PHE A 431 -0.65 -42.08 -15.17
N GLU A 432 -1.32 -41.07 -15.74
CA GLU A 432 -2.58 -40.56 -15.22
C GLU A 432 -3.52 -40.15 -16.37
N PRO A 433 -4.36 -41.09 -16.88
CA PRO A 433 -5.28 -40.82 -17.98
C PRO A 433 -6.31 -39.71 -17.70
N ARG A 434 -6.41 -39.21 -16.47
CA ARG A 434 -7.22 -38.04 -16.06
C ARG A 434 -6.50 -36.70 -16.24
N LEU A 435 -5.50 -36.62 -17.13
CA LEU A 435 -4.83 -35.37 -17.54
C LEU A 435 -5.77 -34.46 -18.35
N SER A 436 -6.73 -33.93 -17.61
CA SER A 436 -7.68 -32.86 -17.88
C SER A 436 -7.58 -31.84 -16.74
N LYS A 437 -8.25 -30.69 -16.87
CA LYS A 437 -8.29 -29.60 -15.86
C LYS A 437 -8.41 -30.09 -14.41
N THR A 438 -9.26 -31.10 -14.20
CA THR A 438 -9.59 -31.72 -12.90
C THR A 438 -8.44 -32.41 -12.14
N LEU A 439 -7.27 -32.66 -12.75
CA LEU A 439 -6.16 -33.29 -12.02
C LEU A 439 -5.56 -32.36 -10.97
N TRP A 440 -5.45 -31.06 -11.29
CA TRP A 440 -4.86 -30.06 -10.40
C TRP A 440 -5.93 -29.35 -9.55
N GLU A 441 -7.19 -29.36 -9.99
CA GLU A 441 -8.38 -28.99 -9.19
C GLU A 441 -8.73 -30.05 -8.12
N SER A 442 -7.79 -30.90 -7.71
CA SER A 442 -7.99 -31.97 -6.72
C SER A 442 -6.66 -32.48 -6.14
N PRO A 443 -6.65 -33.04 -4.91
CA PRO A 443 -5.41 -33.52 -4.31
C PRO A 443 -4.75 -34.67 -5.07
N VAL A 444 -3.51 -34.45 -5.52
CA VAL A 444 -2.69 -35.45 -6.21
C VAL A 444 -2.01 -36.37 -5.18
N SER A 445 -1.84 -37.64 -5.52
CA SER A 445 -1.13 -38.60 -4.65
C SER A 445 0.37 -38.31 -4.64
N THR A 446 0.99 -38.32 -3.46
CA THR A 446 2.46 -38.22 -3.30
C THR A 446 3.24 -39.37 -3.96
N ASP A 447 2.54 -40.44 -4.33
CA ASP A 447 3.13 -41.66 -4.86
C ASP A 447 2.95 -41.75 -6.40
N THR A 448 2.39 -40.71 -7.04
CA THR A 448 2.26 -40.58 -8.50
C THR A 448 3.55 -40.00 -9.14
N PRO A 449 4.21 -40.69 -10.08
CA PRO A 449 5.39 -40.18 -10.77
C PRO A 449 5.11 -38.87 -11.51
N GLY A 450 5.97 -37.86 -11.34
CA GLY A 450 5.83 -36.57 -12.00
C GLY A 450 4.76 -35.62 -11.42
N ALA A 451 4.04 -36.03 -10.38
CA ALA A 451 3.05 -35.18 -9.69
C ALA A 451 3.67 -33.90 -9.10
N TYR A 452 4.91 -34.00 -8.60
CA TYR A 452 5.67 -32.84 -8.14
C TYR A 452 6.41 -32.19 -9.30
N TRP A 453 6.18 -30.90 -9.52
CA TRP A 453 7.04 -30.08 -10.38
C TRP A 453 8.36 -29.75 -9.66
N GLY A 454 9.49 -29.94 -10.34
CA GLY A 454 10.83 -29.64 -9.82
C GLY A 454 11.33 -28.22 -10.10
N SER A 455 10.60 -27.47 -10.92
CA SER A 455 10.91 -26.11 -11.39
C SER A 455 9.61 -25.38 -11.73
N THR A 456 9.66 -24.05 -11.83
CA THR A 456 8.57 -23.24 -12.40
C THR A 456 8.85 -22.90 -13.87
N LEU A 457 7.81 -22.55 -14.62
CA LEU A 457 7.96 -21.99 -15.97
C LEU A 457 8.82 -20.72 -15.95
N ALA A 458 9.76 -20.61 -16.88
CA ALA A 458 10.63 -19.45 -17.03
C ALA A 458 9.87 -18.28 -17.71
N PRO A 459 10.28 -17.01 -17.52
CA PRO A 459 9.53 -15.85 -18.01
C PRO A 459 9.25 -15.85 -19.52
N GLY A 460 10.17 -16.40 -20.32
CA GLY A 460 10.01 -16.52 -21.78
C GLY A 460 8.97 -17.57 -22.24
N GLN A 461 8.44 -18.40 -21.34
CA GLN A 461 7.34 -19.35 -21.60
C GLN A 461 5.96 -18.77 -21.26
N LEU A 462 5.92 -17.67 -20.51
CA LEU A 462 4.69 -17.00 -20.10
C LEU A 462 4.14 -16.09 -21.22
N PRO A 463 2.83 -15.76 -21.23
CA PRO A 463 2.28 -14.77 -22.13
C PRO A 463 2.91 -13.38 -21.91
N TRP A 464 3.55 -12.82 -22.93
CA TRP A 464 4.04 -11.43 -22.93
C TRP A 464 4.01 -10.84 -24.34
N LEU A 465 3.83 -9.53 -24.45
CA LEU A 465 3.86 -8.81 -25.73
C LEU A 465 4.37 -7.37 -25.56
N ILE A 466 4.84 -6.79 -26.68
CA ILE A 466 5.35 -5.42 -26.77
C ILE A 466 4.66 -4.74 -27.96
N ASN A 467 4.28 -3.48 -27.82
CA ASN A 467 3.79 -2.60 -28.90
C ASN A 467 2.76 -3.25 -29.85
N PRO A 468 1.60 -3.74 -29.35
CA PRO A 468 0.58 -4.36 -30.20
C PRO A 468 -0.01 -3.35 -31.19
N GLU A 469 -0.40 -3.80 -32.39
CA GLU A 469 -0.90 -2.94 -33.47
C GLU A 469 -2.18 -2.16 -33.10
N SER A 470 -2.95 -2.65 -32.13
CA SER A 470 -4.10 -1.97 -31.54
C SER A 470 -3.75 -0.62 -30.88
N GLY A 471 -2.50 -0.45 -30.45
CA GLY A 471 -2.01 0.65 -29.63
C GLY A 471 -2.60 0.73 -28.22
N TYR A 472 -3.22 -0.33 -27.69
CA TYR A 472 -3.68 -0.41 -26.30
C TYR A 472 -3.39 -1.76 -25.63
N ILE A 473 -3.35 -1.76 -24.30
CA ILE A 473 -3.29 -2.96 -23.45
C ILE A 473 -4.24 -2.73 -22.26
N GLN A 474 -5.06 -3.72 -21.89
CA GLN A 474 -5.93 -3.67 -20.70
C GLN A 474 -5.91 -5.00 -19.93
N ALA A 475 -5.92 -4.93 -18.60
CA ALA A 475 -5.82 -6.06 -17.69
C ALA A 475 -6.74 -5.85 -16.46
N SER A 476 -8.04 -6.02 -16.67
CA SER A 476 -9.08 -5.69 -15.67
C SER A 476 -9.91 -6.94 -15.29
N GLY A 477 -9.22 -8.03 -14.93
CA GLY A 477 -9.77 -9.39 -14.94
C GLY A 477 -9.96 -9.84 -16.37
N THR A 478 -8.90 -10.37 -17.00
CA THR A 478 -8.89 -10.67 -18.43
C THR A 478 -7.89 -11.79 -18.75
N PRO A 479 -8.27 -12.84 -19.50
CA PRO A 479 -7.29 -13.82 -19.98
C PRO A 479 -6.30 -13.19 -20.98
N PRO A 480 -5.05 -13.67 -21.07
CA PRO A 480 -3.97 -13.02 -21.82
C PRO A 480 -4.28 -12.85 -23.31
N TRP A 481 -5.11 -13.70 -23.92
CA TRP A 481 -5.51 -13.56 -25.33
C TRP A 481 -6.47 -12.39 -25.60
N LEU A 482 -7.08 -11.76 -24.58
CA LEU A 482 -8.01 -10.63 -24.69
C LEU A 482 -7.49 -9.30 -24.08
N VAL A 483 -6.21 -9.19 -23.73
CA VAL A 483 -5.64 -7.93 -23.19
C VAL A 483 -5.46 -6.85 -24.26
N THR A 484 -5.49 -7.23 -25.52
CA THR A 484 -5.47 -6.36 -26.70
C THR A 484 -6.14 -7.08 -27.87
N GLU A 485 -6.57 -6.34 -28.89
CA GLU A 485 -6.77 -6.91 -30.23
C GLU A 485 -5.43 -7.35 -30.85
N GLY A 486 -5.47 -8.33 -31.75
CA GLY A 486 -4.29 -8.73 -32.55
C GLY A 486 -3.22 -9.56 -31.83
N THR A 487 -3.49 -10.13 -30.65
CA THR A 487 -2.52 -10.97 -29.90
C THR A 487 -1.96 -12.16 -30.70
N GLY A 488 -2.75 -12.71 -31.63
CA GLY A 488 -2.45 -14.00 -32.28
C GLY A 488 -2.64 -15.20 -31.36
N TRP A 489 -3.15 -15.01 -30.14
CA TRP A 489 -3.37 -16.04 -29.13
C TRP A 489 -4.84 -16.45 -29.06
N SER A 490 -5.09 -17.68 -28.58
CA SER A 490 -6.39 -18.22 -28.23
C SER A 490 -6.34 -18.88 -26.84
N ARG A 491 -7.49 -19.38 -26.36
CA ARG A 491 -7.55 -20.24 -25.16
C ARG A 491 -6.60 -21.44 -25.28
N ASP A 492 -6.49 -22.01 -26.48
CA ASP A 492 -5.69 -23.20 -26.81
C ASP A 492 -4.18 -22.91 -26.97
N SER A 493 -3.73 -21.66 -26.80
CA SER A 493 -2.31 -21.29 -26.90
C SER A 493 -1.48 -21.71 -25.67
N TRP A 494 -2.14 -22.08 -24.58
CA TRP A 494 -1.57 -22.74 -23.40
C TRP A 494 -2.48 -23.88 -22.95
N ALA A 495 -2.04 -24.69 -21.99
CA ALA A 495 -2.85 -25.79 -21.46
C ALA A 495 -4.01 -25.29 -20.57
N ASP A 496 -5.17 -25.96 -20.61
CA ASP A 496 -6.43 -25.57 -19.93
C ASP A 496 -6.34 -25.30 -18.42
N TRP A 497 -5.29 -25.81 -17.75
CA TRP A 497 -5.06 -25.62 -16.32
C TRP A 497 -4.32 -24.31 -16.02
N PHE A 498 -3.55 -23.74 -16.96
CA PHE A 498 -2.58 -22.66 -16.69
C PHE A 498 -3.23 -21.29 -16.43
N VAL A 499 -4.30 -20.96 -17.15
CA VAL A 499 -5.03 -19.69 -17.08
C VAL A 499 -6.48 -19.97 -16.70
N ARG A 500 -6.92 -19.45 -15.56
CA ARG A 500 -8.33 -19.50 -15.14
C ARG A 500 -9.07 -18.17 -15.25
N ASP A 501 -8.34 -17.09 -15.56
CA ASP A 501 -8.83 -15.71 -15.63
C ASP A 501 -10.17 -15.54 -16.38
N PRO A 502 -11.19 -14.92 -15.74
CA PRO A 502 -12.45 -14.64 -16.40
C PRO A 502 -12.32 -13.50 -17.41
N ASP A 503 -13.15 -13.50 -18.45
CA ASP A 503 -13.39 -12.30 -19.25
C ASP A 503 -14.48 -11.43 -18.58
N SER A 504 -14.04 -10.54 -17.68
CA SER A 504 -14.95 -9.72 -16.86
C SER A 504 -15.77 -8.74 -17.71
N TYR A 505 -16.92 -8.28 -17.20
CA TYR A 505 -17.68 -7.24 -17.91
C TYR A 505 -16.98 -5.87 -17.90
N ARG A 506 -16.11 -5.60 -16.91
CA ARG A 506 -15.17 -4.47 -16.93
C ARG A 506 -14.18 -4.56 -18.09
N ALA A 507 -13.59 -5.73 -18.33
CA ALA A 507 -12.69 -5.98 -19.45
C ALA A 507 -13.43 -5.85 -20.80
N LYS A 508 -14.64 -6.41 -20.92
CA LYS A 508 -15.52 -6.23 -22.08
C LYS A 508 -15.84 -4.75 -22.31
N ARG A 509 -16.11 -3.97 -21.25
CA ARG A 509 -16.38 -2.52 -21.30
C ARG A 509 -15.16 -1.73 -21.79
N LEU A 510 -13.96 -2.00 -21.27
CA LEU A 510 -12.72 -1.36 -21.73
C LEU A 510 -12.43 -1.67 -23.20
N ARG A 511 -12.60 -2.91 -23.66
CA ARG A 511 -12.46 -3.25 -25.08
C ARG A 511 -13.53 -2.58 -25.95
N GLN A 512 -14.78 -2.53 -25.50
CA GLN A 512 -15.84 -1.80 -26.20
C GLN A 512 -15.51 -0.31 -26.36
N LEU A 513 -14.97 0.33 -25.32
CA LEU A 513 -14.50 1.71 -25.37
C LEU A 513 -13.32 1.85 -26.34
N PHE A 514 -12.27 1.02 -26.19
CA PHE A 514 -11.03 1.14 -26.96
C PHE A 514 -11.08 0.57 -28.40
N GLN A 515 -12.21 0.02 -28.85
CA GLN A 515 -12.40 -0.38 -30.25
C GLN A 515 -12.17 0.77 -31.25
N HIS A 516 -12.60 1.99 -30.92
CA HIS A 516 -12.63 3.10 -31.88
C HIS A 516 -12.12 4.43 -31.30
N GLY A 517 -11.38 5.19 -32.12
CA GLY A 517 -10.98 6.57 -31.81
C GLY A 517 -9.72 6.73 -30.94
N LYS A 518 -9.55 7.97 -30.46
CA LYS A 518 -8.43 8.46 -29.65
C LYS A 518 -8.97 9.09 -28.36
N PHE A 519 -8.28 8.87 -27.24
CA PHE A 519 -8.69 9.31 -25.91
C PHE A 519 -7.74 10.37 -25.35
N SER A 520 -8.26 11.44 -24.73
CA SER A 520 -7.42 12.36 -23.94
C SER A 520 -7.06 11.76 -22.59
N PHE A 521 -6.13 12.40 -21.90
CA PHE A 521 -5.88 12.16 -20.48
C PHE A 521 -7.17 12.31 -19.65
N GLU A 522 -7.97 13.33 -19.92
CA GLU A 522 -9.24 13.60 -19.24
C GLU A 522 -10.35 12.60 -19.62
N ASP A 523 -10.33 12.01 -20.83
CA ASP A 523 -11.22 10.87 -21.14
C ASP A 523 -10.85 9.65 -20.28
N ASN A 524 -9.56 9.36 -20.12
CA ASN A 524 -9.09 8.22 -19.31
C ASN A 524 -9.42 8.39 -17.81
N GLN A 525 -9.36 9.62 -17.30
CA GLN A 525 -9.88 9.97 -15.96
C GLN A 525 -11.39 9.70 -15.85
N SER A 526 -12.15 10.00 -16.91
CA SER A 526 -13.61 9.79 -16.94
C SER A 526 -13.98 8.30 -16.99
N ILE A 527 -13.18 7.47 -17.67
CA ILE A 527 -13.39 6.01 -17.79
C ILE A 527 -13.25 5.29 -16.44
N LEU A 528 -12.42 5.79 -15.52
CA LEU A 528 -12.33 5.29 -14.13
C LEU A 528 -13.66 5.42 -13.36
N TYR A 529 -14.52 6.36 -13.76
CA TYR A 529 -15.84 6.61 -13.16
C TYR A 529 -17.00 6.15 -14.05
N ASP A 530 -16.74 5.27 -15.03
CA ASP A 530 -17.79 4.67 -15.86
C ASP A 530 -18.66 3.73 -15.01
N THR A 531 -19.93 4.11 -14.88
CA THR A 531 -20.95 3.43 -14.09
C THR A 531 -21.99 2.72 -14.97
N VAL A 532 -21.69 2.42 -16.23
CA VAL A 532 -22.53 1.56 -17.09
C VAL A 532 -22.43 0.12 -16.59
N VAL A 533 -23.55 -0.60 -16.52
CA VAL A 533 -23.64 -1.98 -16.02
C VAL A 533 -23.76 -2.95 -17.22
N PRO A 534 -22.66 -3.49 -17.80
CA PRO A 534 -22.74 -4.16 -19.10
C PRO A 534 -23.50 -5.49 -19.03
N LEU A 535 -23.48 -6.16 -17.88
CA LEU A 535 -24.31 -7.35 -17.64
C LEU A 535 -25.81 -7.04 -17.73
N ALA A 536 -26.26 -5.85 -17.29
CA ALA A 536 -27.66 -5.47 -17.36
C ALA A 536 -28.10 -5.20 -18.81
N VAL A 537 -27.24 -4.54 -19.60
CA VAL A 537 -27.42 -4.33 -21.04
C VAL A 537 -27.60 -5.66 -21.78
N GLU A 538 -26.87 -6.69 -21.35
CA GLU A 538 -26.94 -8.05 -21.92
C GLU A 538 -28.19 -8.84 -21.44
N THR A 539 -28.54 -8.76 -20.15
CA THR A 539 -29.49 -9.69 -19.50
C THR A 539 -30.94 -9.20 -19.45
N VAL A 540 -31.18 -7.90 -19.24
CA VAL A 540 -32.53 -7.32 -19.18
C VAL A 540 -33.36 -7.57 -20.45
N PRO A 541 -32.79 -7.57 -21.68
CA PRO A 541 -33.53 -7.95 -22.89
C PRO A 541 -34.15 -9.37 -22.84
N TYR A 542 -33.51 -10.34 -22.17
CA TYR A 542 -34.06 -11.69 -22.01
C TYR A 542 -35.27 -11.71 -21.06
N LEU A 543 -35.20 -10.98 -19.94
CA LEU A 543 -36.34 -10.81 -19.02
C LEU A 543 -37.53 -10.14 -19.73
N TYR A 544 -37.28 -9.08 -20.50
CA TYR A 544 -38.32 -8.40 -21.27
C TYR A 544 -38.92 -9.31 -22.36
N ASN A 545 -38.09 -10.12 -23.03
CA ASN A 545 -38.57 -11.11 -24.00
C ASN A 545 -39.45 -12.19 -23.34
N ALA A 546 -39.04 -12.69 -22.16
CA ALA A 546 -39.83 -13.63 -21.38
C ALA A 546 -41.20 -13.05 -21.00
N ALA A 547 -41.24 -11.79 -20.50
CA ALA A 547 -42.48 -11.08 -20.17
C ALA A 547 -43.39 -10.89 -21.39
N ARG A 548 -42.82 -10.48 -22.53
CA ARG A 548 -43.53 -10.27 -23.80
C ARG A 548 -44.24 -11.53 -24.31
N VAL A 549 -43.64 -12.70 -24.10
CA VAL A 549 -44.19 -14.02 -24.47
C VAL A 549 -45.19 -14.52 -23.43
N ASN A 550 -44.87 -14.43 -22.14
CA ASN A 550 -45.65 -15.02 -21.04
C ASN A 550 -46.61 -14.02 -20.37
N ARG A 551 -47.36 -13.25 -21.18
CA ARG A 551 -48.23 -12.16 -20.69
C ARG A 551 -49.24 -12.60 -19.62
N ASP A 552 -49.87 -13.75 -19.82
CA ASP A 552 -50.79 -14.37 -18.87
C ASP A 552 -50.13 -14.72 -17.54
N TYR A 553 -48.83 -15.02 -17.52
CA TYR A 553 -48.08 -15.24 -16.30
C TYR A 553 -47.82 -13.91 -15.60
N VAL A 554 -47.34 -12.88 -16.32
CA VAL A 554 -47.09 -11.55 -15.76
C VAL A 554 -48.36 -10.96 -15.13
N TYR A 555 -49.51 -11.06 -15.81
CA TYR A 555 -50.79 -10.57 -15.31
C TYR A 555 -51.30 -11.29 -14.04
N ARG A 556 -50.91 -12.56 -13.84
CA ARG A 556 -51.29 -13.37 -12.67
C ARG A 556 -50.22 -13.39 -11.57
N SER A 557 -49.10 -12.69 -11.78
CA SER A 557 -47.97 -12.61 -10.84
C SER A 557 -48.16 -11.48 -9.82
N HIS A 558 -47.11 -11.18 -9.06
CA HIS A 558 -47.10 -10.03 -8.15
C HIS A 558 -47.37 -8.72 -8.92
N PRO A 559 -48.27 -7.82 -8.46
CA PRO A 559 -48.63 -6.60 -9.21
C PRO A 559 -47.42 -5.71 -9.56
N ASP A 560 -46.44 -5.61 -8.66
CA ASP A 560 -45.23 -4.83 -8.91
C ASP A 560 -44.33 -5.42 -9.99
N LEU A 561 -44.52 -6.68 -10.45
CA LEU A 561 -43.77 -7.22 -11.59
C LEU A 561 -43.97 -6.36 -12.84
N GLN A 562 -45.18 -5.86 -13.08
CA GLN A 562 -45.44 -4.97 -14.20
C GLN A 562 -44.86 -3.56 -14.00
N VAL A 563 -44.66 -3.14 -12.74
CA VAL A 563 -44.02 -1.86 -12.39
C VAL A 563 -42.52 -1.94 -12.66
N VAL A 564 -41.85 -2.98 -12.16
CA VAL A 564 -40.39 -3.15 -12.33
C VAL A 564 -39.98 -3.46 -13.78
N LEU A 565 -40.84 -4.15 -14.55
CA LEU A 565 -40.65 -4.31 -15.99
C LEU A 565 -40.74 -2.99 -16.77
N ASN A 566 -41.46 -1.98 -16.25
CA ASN A 566 -41.46 -0.64 -16.85
C ASN A 566 -40.21 0.14 -16.41
N ILE A 567 -39.83 0.07 -15.13
CA ILE A 567 -38.60 0.70 -14.60
C ILE A 567 -37.36 0.24 -15.38
N LEU A 568 -37.18 -1.08 -15.56
CA LEU A 568 -36.07 -1.64 -16.32
C LEU A 568 -36.10 -1.33 -17.83
N LYS A 569 -37.29 -1.04 -18.40
CA LYS A 569 -37.43 -0.70 -19.82
C LYS A 569 -36.94 0.73 -20.11
N ASP A 570 -37.11 1.63 -19.15
CA ASP A 570 -36.79 3.06 -19.28
C ASP A 570 -35.46 3.44 -18.57
N TRP A 571 -34.67 2.43 -18.17
CA TRP A 571 -33.33 2.57 -17.58
C TRP A 571 -32.25 2.82 -18.64
N ASP A 572 -31.28 3.66 -18.31
CA ASP A 572 -30.07 3.97 -19.08
C ASP A 572 -28.90 3.00 -18.83
N PHE A 573 -29.12 1.97 -18.01
CA PHE A 573 -28.12 1.01 -17.53
C PHE A 573 -26.99 1.62 -16.67
N LEU A 574 -27.21 2.77 -16.03
CA LEU A 574 -26.30 3.37 -15.07
C LEU A 574 -26.57 2.90 -13.62
N ALA A 575 -25.49 2.57 -12.91
CA ALA A 575 -25.43 2.45 -11.45
C ALA A 575 -25.22 3.82 -10.79
N SER A 576 -26.10 4.78 -11.08
CA SER A 576 -26.10 6.12 -10.48
C SER A 576 -26.88 6.15 -9.15
N PRO A 577 -26.60 7.08 -8.22
CA PRO A 577 -27.25 7.12 -6.89
C PRO A 577 -28.76 7.39 -6.94
N ASP A 578 -29.27 7.98 -8.03
CA ASP A 578 -30.68 8.24 -8.28
C ASP A 578 -31.40 7.07 -8.98
N SER A 579 -30.66 6.08 -9.51
CA SER A 579 -31.23 4.95 -10.25
C SER A 579 -32.03 4.01 -9.34
N THR A 580 -33.36 4.02 -9.50
CA THR A 580 -34.24 3.01 -8.89
C THR A 580 -34.18 1.67 -9.61
N ALA A 581 -33.85 1.70 -10.90
CA ALA A 581 -33.69 0.52 -11.75
C ALA A 581 -32.46 -0.30 -11.35
N MET A 582 -31.35 0.36 -10.97
CA MET A 582 -30.17 -0.33 -10.45
C MET A 582 -30.48 -1.13 -9.19
N THR A 583 -31.21 -0.58 -8.22
CA THR A 583 -31.60 -1.32 -7.01
C THR A 583 -32.43 -2.55 -7.34
N PHE A 584 -33.41 -2.42 -8.24
CA PHE A 584 -34.19 -3.58 -8.67
C PHE A 584 -33.33 -4.62 -9.41
N PHE A 585 -32.43 -4.17 -10.30
CA PHE A 585 -31.50 -5.05 -11.01
C PHE A 585 -30.59 -5.79 -10.03
N HIS A 586 -30.02 -5.13 -9.02
CA HIS A 586 -29.22 -5.76 -7.97
C HIS A 586 -30.03 -6.88 -7.27
N VAL A 587 -31.20 -6.56 -6.69
CA VAL A 587 -31.99 -7.53 -5.93
C VAL A 587 -32.46 -8.69 -6.82
N TRP A 588 -32.87 -8.41 -8.05
CA TRP A 588 -33.25 -9.42 -9.02
C TRP A 588 -32.07 -10.34 -9.41
N TRP A 589 -30.91 -9.76 -9.72
CA TRP A 589 -29.74 -10.50 -10.16
C TRP A 589 -29.16 -11.37 -9.05
N THR A 590 -29.08 -10.86 -7.82
CA THR A 590 -28.65 -11.60 -6.63
C THR A 590 -29.55 -12.81 -6.36
N LEU A 591 -30.88 -12.65 -6.43
CA LEU A 591 -31.81 -13.79 -6.30
C LEU A 591 -31.71 -14.78 -7.48
N PHE A 592 -31.62 -14.27 -8.71
CA PHE A 592 -31.52 -15.08 -9.93
C PHE A 592 -30.24 -15.93 -9.97
N SER A 593 -29.11 -15.38 -9.53
CA SER A 593 -27.83 -16.07 -9.46
C SER A 593 -27.81 -17.07 -8.31
N ARG A 594 -28.18 -16.67 -7.09
CA ARG A 594 -28.15 -17.55 -5.91
C ARG A 594 -29.03 -18.79 -6.05
N GLU A 595 -30.24 -18.66 -6.62
CA GLU A 595 -31.11 -19.82 -6.90
C GLU A 595 -30.56 -20.75 -8.02
N TYR A 596 -29.49 -20.35 -8.74
CA TYR A 596 -28.92 -21.08 -9.89
C TYR A 596 -27.43 -21.47 -9.79
N GLU A 597 -26.64 -20.89 -8.90
CA GLU A 597 -25.23 -21.30 -8.65
C GLU A 597 -25.15 -22.77 -8.19
N HIS A 598 -26.20 -23.27 -7.53
CA HIS A 598 -26.43 -24.69 -7.28
C HIS A 598 -26.56 -25.58 -8.55
N ARG A 599 -26.45 -25.02 -9.77
CA ARG A 599 -26.66 -25.71 -11.05
C ARG A 599 -25.58 -25.45 -12.11
N ALA A 600 -24.83 -24.35 -12.04
CA ALA A 600 -23.78 -24.02 -12.99
C ALA A 600 -22.69 -23.13 -12.34
N THR A 601 -21.42 -23.38 -12.70
CA THR A 601 -20.24 -22.83 -11.99
C THR A 601 -19.44 -21.79 -12.79
N ALA A 602 -19.96 -21.23 -13.89
CA ALA A 602 -19.24 -20.28 -14.74
C ALA A 602 -20.15 -19.28 -15.46
N SER A 603 -19.67 -18.04 -15.63
CA SER A 603 -20.38 -16.97 -16.35
C SER A 603 -20.63 -17.31 -17.83
N GLU A 604 -19.70 -18.00 -18.50
CA GLU A 604 -19.87 -18.50 -19.87
C GLU A 604 -21.09 -19.44 -19.99
N ALA A 605 -21.29 -20.31 -18.99
CA ALA A 605 -22.45 -21.22 -18.96
C ALA A 605 -23.76 -20.48 -18.76
N LEU A 606 -23.80 -19.48 -17.86
CA LEU A 606 -24.99 -18.67 -17.63
C LEU A 606 -25.42 -17.91 -18.90
N HIS A 607 -24.47 -17.30 -19.61
CA HIS A 607 -24.72 -16.65 -20.90
C HIS A 607 -25.27 -17.63 -21.95
N ALA A 608 -24.63 -18.81 -22.11
CA ALA A 608 -25.08 -19.85 -23.02
C ALA A 608 -26.47 -20.42 -22.68
N MET A 609 -26.92 -20.32 -21.42
CA MET A 609 -28.25 -20.74 -20.97
C MET A 609 -29.31 -19.66 -21.16
N LEU A 610 -28.97 -18.37 -21.04
CA LEU A 610 -29.85 -17.28 -21.44
C LEU A 610 -30.15 -17.32 -22.95
N GLN A 611 -29.12 -17.56 -23.78
CA GLN A 611 -29.26 -17.73 -25.23
C GLN A 611 -30.25 -18.86 -25.62
N GLN A 612 -30.33 -19.95 -24.85
CA GLN A 612 -31.26 -21.05 -25.12
C GLN A 612 -32.73 -20.64 -24.98
N ASN A 613 -33.04 -19.60 -24.19
CA ASN A 613 -34.36 -18.95 -24.10
C ASN A 613 -35.55 -19.93 -23.94
N THR A 614 -35.36 -21.03 -23.19
CA THR A 614 -36.39 -22.08 -23.02
C THR A 614 -37.61 -21.57 -22.22
N PRO A 615 -38.80 -22.20 -22.35
CA PRO A 615 -39.96 -21.85 -21.53
C PRO A 615 -39.70 -21.93 -20.02
N GLU A 616 -38.82 -22.84 -19.60
CA GLU A 616 -38.38 -23.02 -18.21
C GLU A 616 -37.53 -21.83 -17.76
N MET A 617 -36.57 -21.40 -18.59
CA MET A 617 -35.72 -20.24 -18.31
C MET A 617 -36.53 -18.93 -18.32
N GLN A 618 -37.45 -18.77 -19.29
CA GLN A 618 -38.37 -17.62 -19.34
C GLN A 618 -39.23 -17.51 -18.07
N ARG A 619 -39.77 -18.63 -17.57
CA ARG A 619 -40.51 -18.65 -16.30
C ARG A 619 -39.60 -18.35 -15.11
N TYR A 620 -38.40 -18.91 -15.07
CA TYR A 620 -37.46 -18.69 -13.97
C TYR A 620 -37.02 -17.21 -13.86
N LEU A 621 -36.72 -16.56 -14.98
CA LEU A 621 -36.45 -15.11 -15.06
C LEU A 621 -37.62 -14.28 -14.48
N LEU A 622 -38.87 -14.63 -14.81
CA LEU A 622 -40.06 -13.93 -14.32
C LEU A 622 -40.39 -14.24 -12.85
N ASN A 623 -40.15 -15.47 -12.40
CA ASN A 623 -40.33 -15.87 -11.00
C ASN A 623 -39.38 -15.09 -10.08
N THR A 624 -38.10 -15.03 -10.43
CA THR A 624 -37.06 -14.33 -9.64
C THR A 624 -37.31 -12.82 -9.65
N ALA A 625 -37.73 -12.23 -10.78
CA ALA A 625 -38.16 -10.83 -10.85
C ALA A 625 -39.40 -10.54 -9.98
N ALA A 626 -40.38 -11.44 -9.95
CA ALA A 626 -41.54 -11.31 -9.08
C ALA A 626 -41.20 -11.47 -7.58
N ASN A 627 -40.22 -12.32 -7.26
CA ASN A 627 -39.70 -12.48 -5.90
C ASN A 627 -38.91 -11.23 -5.45
N ALA A 628 -38.07 -10.66 -6.31
CA ALA A 628 -37.37 -9.40 -6.05
C ALA A 628 -38.35 -8.24 -5.82
N ALA A 629 -39.37 -8.11 -6.67
CA ALA A 629 -40.39 -7.08 -6.53
C ALA A 629 -41.18 -7.22 -5.22
N ARG A 630 -41.47 -8.46 -4.78
CA ARG A 630 -42.09 -8.73 -3.48
C ARG A 630 -41.15 -8.39 -2.33
N MET A 631 -39.89 -8.85 -2.37
CA MET A 631 -38.89 -8.57 -1.33
C MET A 631 -38.68 -7.07 -1.13
N MET A 632 -38.53 -6.29 -2.20
CA MET A 632 -38.42 -4.83 -2.11
C MET A 632 -39.70 -4.18 -1.57
N ARG A 633 -40.89 -4.66 -1.98
CA ARG A 633 -42.17 -4.18 -1.45
C ARG A 633 -42.32 -4.48 0.04
N ASP A 634 -41.97 -5.67 0.49
CA ASP A 634 -42.08 -6.07 1.90
C ASP A 634 -41.07 -5.31 2.77
N TYR A 635 -39.83 -5.17 2.30
CA TYR A 635 -38.74 -4.54 3.07
C TYR A 635 -38.77 -3.01 3.04
N TYR A 636 -38.82 -2.40 1.85
CA TYR A 636 -38.74 -0.94 1.66
C TYR A 636 -40.10 -0.26 1.51
N GLN A 637 -41.20 -1.02 1.52
CA GLN A 637 -42.56 -0.53 1.21
C GLN A 637 -42.70 0.02 -0.23
N THR A 638 -41.67 -0.10 -1.07
CA THR A 638 -41.63 0.36 -2.47
C THR A 638 -40.68 -0.48 -3.32
N VAL A 639 -40.94 -0.54 -4.63
CA VAL A 639 -39.99 -1.07 -5.64
C VAL A 639 -39.22 0.04 -6.37
N GLN A 640 -39.42 1.30 -5.97
CA GLN A 640 -38.78 2.50 -6.53
C GLN A 640 -37.96 3.20 -5.44
N ILE A 641 -36.93 2.53 -4.92
CA ILE A 641 -35.96 3.12 -3.99
C ILE A 641 -34.63 3.40 -4.73
N PRO A 642 -34.15 4.66 -4.77
CA PRO A 642 -32.91 5.01 -5.46
C PRO A 642 -31.69 4.32 -4.87
N TRP A 643 -30.75 3.91 -5.74
CA TRP A 643 -29.55 3.16 -5.34
C TRP A 643 -28.79 3.81 -4.18
N GLY A 644 -28.55 5.12 -4.24
CA GLY A 644 -27.83 5.87 -3.19
C GLY A 644 -28.57 6.05 -1.87
N GLN A 645 -29.82 5.60 -1.72
CA GLN A 645 -30.48 5.51 -0.40
C GLN A 645 -30.15 4.21 0.33
N VAL A 646 -29.67 3.20 -0.41
CA VAL A 646 -29.44 1.84 0.07
C VAL A 646 -28.01 1.34 -0.17
N HIS A 647 -27.27 1.89 -1.14
CA HIS A 647 -25.87 1.60 -1.42
C HIS A 647 -25.01 2.79 -1.00
N LEU A 648 -24.17 2.57 0.01
CA LEU A 648 -23.53 3.61 0.79
C LEU A 648 -22.09 3.20 1.11
N ILE A 649 -21.13 4.12 1.04
CA ILE A 649 -19.84 3.93 1.71
C ILE A 649 -19.89 4.51 3.12
N ARG A 650 -19.18 3.90 4.08
CA ARG A 650 -19.13 4.37 5.47
C ARG A 650 -17.71 4.78 5.85
N ARG A 651 -17.54 5.98 6.40
CA ARG A 651 -16.28 6.47 6.99
C ARG A 651 -16.59 7.18 8.31
N GLY A 652 -15.93 6.77 9.39
CA GLY A 652 -16.31 7.16 10.75
C GLY A 652 -17.80 6.88 11.02
N THR A 653 -18.55 7.92 11.44
CA THR A 653 -20.00 7.85 11.68
C THR A 653 -20.86 8.26 10.47
N GLN A 654 -20.27 8.48 9.29
CA GLN A 654 -20.99 8.99 8.12
C GLN A 654 -21.32 7.85 7.14
N ASP A 655 -22.61 7.71 6.81
CA ASP A 655 -23.11 6.94 5.67
C ASP A 655 -23.23 7.88 4.46
N ILE A 656 -22.51 7.59 3.37
CA ILE A 656 -22.40 8.47 2.19
C ILE A 656 -22.93 7.75 0.93
N PRO A 657 -23.94 8.29 0.22
CA PRO A 657 -24.42 7.76 -1.06
C PRO A 657 -23.30 7.64 -2.11
N ILE A 658 -23.14 6.45 -2.68
CA ILE A 658 -22.07 6.17 -3.65
C ILE A 658 -22.61 5.48 -4.91
N ALA A 659 -22.06 5.89 -6.06
CA ALA A 659 -22.35 5.29 -7.35
C ALA A 659 -21.52 4.01 -7.57
N GLY A 660 -21.76 3.29 -8.66
CA GLY A 660 -21.07 2.03 -8.92
C GLY A 660 -21.65 0.86 -8.14
N SER A 661 -21.04 -0.32 -8.32
CA SER A 661 -21.54 -1.63 -7.91
C SER A 661 -20.51 -2.70 -8.33
N TYR A 662 -20.49 -3.90 -7.74
CA TYR A 662 -19.91 -5.09 -8.41
C TYR A 662 -20.99 -5.91 -9.11
N THR A 663 -22.25 -5.87 -8.66
CA THR A 663 -23.36 -6.48 -9.41
C THR A 663 -23.47 -5.89 -10.81
N GLY A 664 -23.09 -6.72 -11.79
CA GLY A 664 -23.04 -6.37 -13.20
C GLY A 664 -21.81 -5.60 -13.67
N GLU A 665 -20.80 -5.44 -12.80
CA GLU A 665 -19.41 -5.07 -13.15
C GLU A 665 -19.25 -3.80 -14.03
N PRO A 666 -19.71 -2.61 -13.58
CA PRO A 666 -19.21 -1.33 -14.06
C PRO A 666 -17.71 -1.15 -13.76
N LEU A 667 -17.03 -0.23 -14.45
CA LEU A 667 -15.60 0.03 -14.20
C LEU A 667 -15.36 0.68 -12.85
N PHE A 668 -16.24 1.59 -12.45
CA PHE A 668 -16.31 2.09 -11.08
C PHE A 668 -16.94 1.04 -10.15
N GLY A 669 -16.17 -0.01 -9.88
CA GLY A 669 -16.58 -1.14 -9.05
C GLY A 669 -16.52 -0.81 -7.56
N ILE A 670 -17.67 -0.87 -6.88
CA ILE A 670 -17.85 -0.59 -5.45
C ILE A 670 -18.68 -1.73 -4.86
N GLY A 671 -18.30 -2.22 -3.68
CA GLY A 671 -18.82 -3.47 -3.11
C GLY A 671 -20.26 -3.38 -2.61
N ASP A 672 -21.13 -4.23 -3.14
CA ASP A 672 -22.57 -4.27 -2.86
C ASP A 672 -23.02 -5.59 -2.21
N THR A 673 -22.15 -6.25 -1.44
CA THR A 673 -22.41 -7.56 -0.83
C THR A 673 -22.80 -7.53 0.64
N TYR A 674 -22.24 -6.61 1.45
CA TYR A 674 -22.49 -6.56 2.89
C TYR A 674 -23.78 -5.77 3.21
N PHE A 675 -24.85 -6.49 3.58
CA PHE A 675 -26.17 -5.93 3.87
C PHE A 675 -26.41 -5.75 5.37
N GLU A 676 -26.62 -4.51 5.81
CA GLU A 676 -26.83 -4.13 7.21
C GLU A 676 -28.00 -3.15 7.32
N ASN A 677 -28.97 -3.43 8.20
CA ASN A 677 -30.06 -2.51 8.53
C ASN A 677 -30.84 -1.93 7.32
N GLY A 678 -30.93 -2.69 6.22
CA GLY A 678 -31.62 -2.30 4.98
C GLY A 678 -30.72 -1.69 3.91
N LYS A 679 -29.41 -1.61 4.13
CA LYS A 679 -28.43 -0.95 3.28
C LYS A 679 -27.28 -1.89 2.94
N TRP A 680 -26.84 -1.87 1.68
CA TRP A 680 -25.54 -2.37 1.27
C TRP A 680 -24.47 -1.34 1.66
N ILE A 681 -23.60 -1.70 2.60
CA ILE A 681 -22.48 -0.86 3.01
C ILE A 681 -21.22 -1.33 2.29
N ALA A 682 -20.66 -0.45 1.47
CA ALA A 682 -19.49 -0.72 0.67
C ALA A 682 -18.23 -0.86 1.54
N LYS A 683 -17.86 -2.12 1.78
CA LYS A 683 -16.59 -2.54 2.41
C LYS A 683 -15.47 -2.79 1.41
N GLN A 684 -15.74 -2.72 0.11
CA GLN A 684 -14.75 -2.99 -0.94
C GLN A 684 -14.91 -2.00 -2.09
N GLY A 685 -13.86 -1.80 -2.86
CA GLY A 685 -13.86 -0.91 -4.03
C GLY A 685 -12.43 -0.53 -4.43
N SER A 686 -12.28 0.49 -5.26
CA SER A 686 -10.99 1.15 -5.50
C SER A 686 -10.23 1.37 -4.18
N GLY A 687 -8.99 0.89 -4.06
CA GLY A 687 -8.13 1.15 -2.90
C GLY A 687 -7.12 2.27 -3.14
N PHE A 688 -6.72 2.42 -4.41
CA PHE A 688 -5.95 3.55 -4.94
C PHE A 688 -6.36 3.76 -6.39
N THR A 689 -6.25 5.00 -6.87
CA THR A 689 -6.45 5.31 -8.29
C THR A 689 -5.41 6.30 -8.76
N MET A 690 -4.81 6.05 -9.93
CA MET A 690 -3.95 7.00 -10.61
C MET A 690 -4.04 6.86 -12.12
N ALA A 691 -4.03 8.01 -12.81
CA ALA A 691 -3.77 8.11 -14.24
C ALA A 691 -2.50 8.94 -14.48
N VAL A 692 -1.62 8.49 -15.38
CA VAL A 692 -0.35 9.14 -15.73
C VAL A 692 -0.26 9.36 -17.24
N GLN A 693 0.12 10.55 -17.69
CA GLN A 693 0.49 10.84 -19.07
C GLN A 693 1.98 11.20 -19.14
N PHE A 694 2.74 10.51 -20.01
CA PHE A 694 4.18 10.72 -20.11
C PHE A 694 4.52 11.81 -21.14
N GLY A 695 5.12 12.89 -20.64
CA GLY A 695 5.81 13.91 -21.43
C GLY A 695 7.20 14.14 -20.85
N ASP A 696 7.84 15.28 -21.14
CA ASP A 696 9.18 15.61 -20.61
C ASP A 696 9.22 15.54 -19.07
N VAL A 697 8.14 15.98 -18.43
CA VAL A 697 7.73 15.63 -17.06
C VAL A 697 6.41 14.85 -17.14
N PRO A 698 6.19 13.80 -16.33
CA PRO A 698 4.89 13.13 -16.23
C PRO A 698 3.79 14.05 -15.68
N LYS A 699 2.60 14.06 -16.31
CA LYS A 699 1.38 14.65 -15.75
C LYS A 699 0.56 13.53 -15.14
N ALA A 700 0.40 13.50 -13.83
CA ALA A 700 -0.42 12.50 -13.14
C ALA A 700 -1.54 13.12 -12.29
N VAL A 701 -2.55 12.31 -12.02
CA VAL A 701 -3.68 12.59 -11.13
C VAL A 701 -4.06 11.33 -10.36
N SER A 702 -4.59 11.47 -9.14
CA SER A 702 -4.87 10.35 -8.24
C SER A 702 -6.04 10.57 -7.27
N TYR A 703 -6.40 9.52 -6.52
CA TYR A 703 -7.00 9.62 -5.18
C TYR A 703 -6.75 8.33 -4.37
N VAL A 704 -6.77 8.45 -3.05
CA VAL A 704 -6.97 7.35 -2.08
C VAL A 704 -8.37 7.55 -1.46
N PRO A 705 -9.24 6.51 -1.38
CA PRO A 705 -10.67 6.66 -1.09
C PRO A 705 -11.05 7.47 0.14
N PHE A 706 -10.20 7.46 1.17
CA PHE A 706 -10.44 8.10 2.46
C PHE A 706 -9.37 9.13 2.85
N GLY A 707 -8.44 9.47 1.96
CA GLY A 707 -7.28 10.29 2.31
C GLY A 707 -6.08 9.46 2.74
N THR A 708 -5.11 10.14 3.37
CA THR A 708 -3.77 9.60 3.63
C THR A 708 -3.57 9.12 5.08
N SER A 709 -4.58 9.23 5.96
CA SER A 709 -4.44 8.93 7.39
C SER A 709 -5.60 8.13 7.98
N GLU A 710 -5.33 7.25 8.94
CA GLU A 710 -6.35 6.48 9.66
C GLU A 710 -6.65 7.02 11.07
N ASP A 711 -5.94 8.07 11.52
CA ASP A 711 -6.24 8.81 12.74
C ASP A 711 -7.49 9.70 12.54
N PRO A 712 -8.63 9.48 13.24
CA PRO A 712 -9.83 10.30 13.07
C PRO A 712 -9.70 11.76 13.52
N GLY A 713 -8.58 12.13 14.16
CA GLY A 713 -8.19 13.51 14.46
C GLY A 713 -7.31 14.17 13.38
N SER A 714 -7.00 13.48 12.28
CA SER A 714 -6.23 14.01 11.15
C SER A 714 -7.15 14.68 10.12
N ASP A 715 -6.73 15.83 9.60
CA ASP A 715 -7.41 16.49 8.47
C ASP A 715 -7.47 15.56 7.23
N HIS A 716 -6.51 14.62 7.11
CA HIS A 716 -6.41 13.65 6.02
C HIS A 716 -7.12 12.31 6.31
N TYR A 717 -8.09 12.28 7.25
CA TYR A 717 -8.89 11.09 7.58
C TYR A 717 -10.05 10.81 6.61
N SER A 718 -10.52 11.83 5.89
CA SER A 718 -11.63 11.71 4.93
C SER A 718 -11.65 12.77 3.83
N ASP A 719 -10.60 13.59 3.69
CA ASP A 719 -10.51 14.70 2.74
C ASP A 719 -10.73 14.27 1.27
N GLN A 720 -10.12 13.15 0.87
CA GLN A 720 -10.24 12.60 -0.48
C GLN A 720 -11.54 11.80 -0.71
N THR A 721 -12.37 11.55 0.31
CA THR A 721 -13.68 10.88 0.13
C THR A 721 -14.59 11.70 -0.79
N ALA A 722 -14.51 13.03 -0.70
CA ALA A 722 -15.22 13.94 -1.59
C ALA A 722 -14.77 13.79 -3.05
N LEU A 723 -13.48 13.57 -3.31
CA LEU A 723 -12.95 13.35 -4.67
C LEU A 723 -13.60 12.12 -5.31
N MET A 724 -13.63 10.99 -4.58
CA MET A 724 -14.25 9.75 -5.07
C MET A 724 -15.75 9.90 -5.33
N VAL A 725 -16.50 10.54 -4.42
CA VAL A 725 -17.96 10.73 -4.52
C VAL A 725 -18.32 11.71 -5.65
N GLU A 726 -17.56 12.80 -5.79
CA GLU A 726 -17.75 13.81 -6.86
C GLU A 726 -17.18 13.38 -8.22
N ARG A 727 -16.56 12.20 -8.32
CA ARG A 727 -15.90 11.67 -9.54
C ARG A 727 -14.75 12.56 -10.04
N ARG A 728 -13.89 13.00 -9.12
CA ARG A 728 -12.75 13.90 -9.34
C ARG A 728 -11.44 13.23 -8.90
N LEU A 729 -10.34 13.60 -9.53
CA LEU A 729 -8.97 13.24 -9.10
C LEU A 729 -8.20 14.51 -8.70
N LYS A 730 -7.28 14.39 -7.74
CA LYS A 730 -6.32 15.46 -7.40
C LYS A 730 -5.10 15.40 -8.32
N HIS A 731 -4.36 16.50 -8.46
CA HIS A 731 -3.05 16.49 -9.10
C HIS A 731 -1.99 15.94 -8.12
N THR A 732 -1.06 15.14 -8.65
CA THR A 732 0.06 14.55 -7.89
C THR A 732 1.28 15.47 -7.95
N ARG A 733 1.94 15.73 -6.81
CA ARG A 733 3.16 16.55 -6.78
C ARG A 733 4.40 15.73 -7.09
N TYR A 734 5.09 16.02 -8.19
CA TYR A 734 6.17 15.14 -8.71
C TYR A 734 7.57 15.76 -8.70
N THR A 735 7.78 16.90 -9.36
CA THR A 735 9.12 17.50 -9.40
C THR A 735 9.49 18.03 -8.02
N ARG A 736 10.78 18.05 -7.69
CA ARG A 736 11.26 18.55 -6.39
C ARG A 736 10.72 19.95 -6.08
N ALA A 737 10.74 20.85 -7.06
CA ALA A 737 10.17 22.19 -6.95
C ALA A 737 8.64 22.18 -6.77
N ASP A 738 7.88 21.39 -7.54
CA ASP A 738 6.39 21.31 -7.40
C ASP A 738 5.97 20.72 -6.04
N VAL A 739 6.72 19.75 -5.52
CA VAL A 739 6.52 19.19 -4.17
C VAL A 739 6.78 20.25 -3.11
N GLU A 740 7.98 20.84 -3.10
CA GLU A 740 8.31 21.92 -2.16
C GLU A 740 7.32 23.10 -2.31
N ALA A 741 6.71 23.27 -3.50
CA ALA A 741 5.75 24.31 -3.82
C ALA A 741 4.31 24.09 -3.36
N HIS A 742 3.96 22.88 -2.91
CA HIS A 742 2.62 22.59 -2.41
C HIS A 742 2.66 21.86 -1.07
N SER A 743 3.84 21.77 -0.47
CA SER A 743 4.04 21.17 0.84
C SER A 743 3.52 22.06 1.96
N VAL A 744 2.51 21.60 2.68
CA VAL A 744 1.95 22.32 3.85
C VAL A 744 2.85 22.19 5.09
N ASN A 745 3.61 21.11 5.20
CA ASN A 745 4.68 20.95 6.18
C ASN A 745 5.77 19.97 5.70
N ALA A 746 6.90 19.96 6.41
CA ALA A 746 7.99 19.02 6.20
C ALA A 746 8.70 18.68 7.52
N LEU A 747 9.39 17.53 7.56
CA LEU A 747 10.12 17.00 8.71
C LEU A 747 11.54 16.57 8.30
N GLY A 748 12.54 17.07 9.01
CA GLY A 748 13.95 16.78 8.75
C GLY A 748 14.89 17.79 9.42
N LYS A 749 16.17 17.78 9.06
CA LYS A 749 17.18 18.75 9.56
C LYS A 749 17.52 19.88 8.58
N THR A 750 17.45 19.62 7.28
CA THR A 750 17.57 20.64 6.23
C THR A 750 16.30 20.59 5.40
N ILE A 751 15.55 21.67 5.40
CA ILE A 751 14.24 21.78 4.74
C ILE A 751 14.24 23.03 3.89
N ALA A 752 14.01 22.86 2.59
CA ALA A 752 13.70 23.94 1.66
C ALA A 752 12.19 23.98 1.37
N PHE A 753 11.58 25.15 1.23
CA PHE A 753 10.17 25.30 0.84
C PHE A 753 10.07 26.12 -0.44
N ARG A 754 9.12 25.77 -1.31
CA ARG A 754 8.94 26.42 -2.60
C ARG A 754 7.56 27.00 -2.99
N PRO A 755 6.66 27.40 -2.06
CA PRO A 755 5.26 27.54 -2.39
C PRO A 755 4.90 28.70 -3.31
N GLY A 756 4.30 28.34 -4.45
CA GLY A 756 3.77 29.28 -5.44
C GLY A 756 4.82 29.95 -6.35
N ASN A 757 4.32 30.74 -7.29
CA ASN A 757 5.10 31.62 -8.16
C ASN A 757 5.18 33.02 -7.51
N SER A 758 6.08 33.23 -6.56
CA SER A 758 6.16 34.49 -5.81
C SER A 758 7.57 35.02 -5.50
N GLY A 759 8.60 34.42 -6.11
CA GLY A 759 9.95 34.99 -6.23
C GLY A 759 10.87 34.89 -5.01
N THR A 760 10.39 34.47 -3.87
CA THR A 760 11.13 34.35 -2.59
C THR A 760 11.97 33.06 -2.56
N ALA A 761 12.71 32.69 -1.54
CA ALA A 761 13.12 31.29 -1.30
C ALA A 761 13.42 31.11 0.18
N ILE A 762 13.36 29.88 0.69
CA ILE A 762 13.95 29.61 2.01
C ILE A 762 14.44 28.17 2.18
N VAL A 763 15.68 28.06 2.65
CA VAL A 763 16.32 26.83 3.12
C VAL A 763 16.67 26.98 4.60
N MET A 764 16.05 26.16 5.44
CA MET A 764 16.21 26.19 6.90
C MET A 764 17.00 24.97 7.39
N ARG A 765 17.82 25.19 8.41
CA ARG A 765 18.73 24.19 8.98
C ARG A 765 18.62 24.12 10.50
N ALA A 766 18.53 22.90 11.01
CA ALA A 766 18.39 22.60 12.43
C ALA A 766 19.43 21.55 12.88
N PRO A 767 19.95 21.63 14.12
CA PRO A 767 20.90 20.63 14.64
C PRO A 767 20.24 19.27 14.96
N VAL A 768 18.91 19.27 15.14
CA VAL A 768 18.05 18.12 15.42
C VAL A 768 16.89 18.11 14.43
N PRO A 769 16.22 16.97 14.17
CA PRO A 769 15.05 16.93 13.31
C PRO A 769 13.94 17.82 13.89
N VAL A 770 13.26 18.56 13.02
CA VAL A 770 12.13 19.43 13.39
C VAL A 770 11.06 19.35 12.32
N ARG A 771 9.79 19.53 12.72
CA ARG A 771 8.72 19.83 11.77
C ARG A 771 8.75 21.33 11.48
N MET A 772 8.59 21.69 10.22
CA MET A 772 8.48 23.06 9.75
C MET A 772 7.23 23.22 8.88
N SER A 773 6.55 24.35 8.97
CA SER A 773 5.42 24.72 8.10
C SER A 773 5.40 26.21 7.81
N LEU A 774 4.87 26.54 6.62
CA LEU A 774 5.09 27.78 5.90
C LEU A 774 3.80 28.15 5.10
N GLY A 775 2.87 28.92 5.69
CA GLY A 775 1.58 29.34 5.05
C GLY A 775 1.66 30.77 4.47
N LEU A 776 0.79 31.19 3.50
CA LEU A 776 1.01 32.41 2.64
C LEU A 776 -0.03 33.61 2.69
N SER A 777 0.43 34.89 2.69
CA SER A 777 -0.24 36.17 3.08
C SER A 777 0.52 37.44 2.65
N ASN A 778 -0.19 38.57 2.49
CA ASN A 778 0.40 39.89 2.21
C ASN A 778 0.16 40.91 3.35
N SER A 779 -0.23 40.49 4.57
CA SER A 779 -0.69 41.42 5.62
C SER A 779 -0.56 40.90 7.07
N LEU A 780 0.58 41.20 7.71
CA LEU A 780 0.81 40.92 9.13
C LEU A 780 -0.15 41.63 10.08
N ASN A 781 -0.43 40.96 11.20
CA ASN A 781 -0.86 41.58 12.47
C ASN A 781 0.31 42.30 13.20
N VAL A 782 1.24 42.91 12.44
CA VAL A 782 2.48 43.55 12.92
C VAL A 782 2.72 44.83 12.14
N THR A 783 2.85 45.95 12.85
CA THR A 783 3.01 47.27 12.22
C THR A 783 4.39 47.44 11.57
N VAL A 784 4.41 47.58 10.24
CA VAL A 784 5.58 48.08 9.49
C VAL A 784 5.79 49.58 9.82
N PRO A 785 7.04 50.07 9.99
CA PRO A 785 7.29 51.48 10.28
C PRO A 785 6.73 52.41 9.20
N GLN A 786 6.14 53.54 9.57
CA GLN A 786 5.45 54.47 8.63
C GLN A 786 6.33 55.04 7.50
N SER A 787 7.66 54.94 7.61
CA SER A 787 8.63 55.35 6.57
C SER A 787 8.89 54.26 5.52
N LEU A 788 8.37 53.05 5.71
CA LEU A 788 8.61 51.88 4.87
C LEU A 788 7.29 51.32 4.33
N THR A 789 7.35 50.76 3.12
CA THR A 789 6.34 49.86 2.57
C THR A 789 6.97 48.51 2.29
N VAL A 790 6.10 47.51 2.15
CA VAL A 790 6.41 46.12 1.81
C VAL A 790 6.58 46.00 0.29
N TYR A 791 7.53 45.17 -0.17
CA TYR A 791 7.82 44.87 -1.58
C TYR A 791 7.81 43.38 -1.93
N SER A 792 7.97 42.48 -0.95
CA SER A 792 7.74 41.03 -1.10
C SER A 792 6.57 40.58 -0.21
N PRO A 793 6.00 39.39 -0.41
CA PRO A 793 5.26 38.72 0.66
C PRO A 793 6.16 38.56 1.92
N PHE A 794 5.60 38.41 3.12
CA PHE A 794 6.42 38.17 4.31
C PHE A 794 6.68 36.65 4.48
N LEU A 795 7.78 36.23 5.12
CA LEU A 795 8.13 34.85 5.49
C LEU A 795 7.92 34.60 6.98
N GLU A 796 7.29 33.51 7.39
CA GLU A 796 7.15 33.11 8.79
C GLU A 796 7.31 31.60 8.97
N PRO A 797 8.55 31.14 9.22
CA PRO A 797 8.82 29.79 9.69
C PRO A 797 8.10 29.44 10.99
N VAL A 798 7.09 28.57 10.91
CA VAL A 798 6.56 27.84 12.06
C VAL A 798 7.40 26.57 12.22
N VAL A 799 7.98 26.36 13.41
CA VAL A 799 8.97 25.28 13.63
C VAL A 799 8.77 24.61 14.98
N GLU A 800 8.70 23.28 14.99
CA GLU A 800 8.44 22.46 16.17
C GLU A 800 9.54 21.40 16.37
N PRO A 801 10.10 21.21 17.59
CA PRO A 801 9.76 21.91 18.83
C PRO A 801 10.15 23.40 18.86
N ALA A 802 9.42 24.18 19.67
CA ALA A 802 9.47 25.65 19.66
C ALA A 802 10.81 26.28 20.15
N ASN A 803 11.70 25.50 20.73
CA ASN A 803 12.97 25.94 21.32
C ASN A 803 14.22 25.59 20.49
N VAL A 804 14.08 24.87 19.37
CA VAL A 804 15.22 24.52 18.51
C VAL A 804 15.73 25.76 17.76
N PRO A 805 17.05 26.06 17.79
CA PRO A 805 17.65 27.14 17.01
C PRO A 805 17.74 26.76 15.53
N ILE A 806 17.41 27.71 14.66
CA ILE A 806 17.35 27.54 13.20
C ILE A 806 18.26 28.58 12.53
N GLU A 807 19.00 28.14 11.51
CA GLU A 807 19.62 29.01 10.50
C GLU A 807 18.73 29.00 9.25
N SER A 808 18.47 30.17 8.66
CA SER A 808 17.70 30.31 7.42
C SER A 808 18.55 30.99 6.35
N THR A 809 18.72 30.36 5.19
CA THR A 809 19.15 31.03 3.95
C THR A 809 17.89 31.37 3.16
N ILE A 810 17.77 32.60 2.71
CA ILE A 810 16.53 33.19 2.17
C ILE A 810 16.84 33.92 0.86
N GLU A 811 15.92 33.89 -0.09
CA GLU A 811 16.00 34.67 -1.34
C GLU A 811 14.73 35.52 -1.53
N PHE A 812 14.78 36.61 -2.29
CA PHE A 812 13.63 37.46 -2.65
C PHE A 812 13.86 38.17 -3.99
N HIS A 813 13.30 37.62 -5.06
CA HIS A 813 13.11 38.26 -6.35
C HIS A 813 12.03 39.34 -6.27
N ILE A 814 12.34 40.53 -6.79
CA ILE A 814 11.39 41.64 -6.87
C ILE A 814 11.14 41.95 -8.35
N PRO A 815 9.97 41.60 -8.91
CA PRO A 815 9.70 41.72 -10.34
C PRO A 815 9.68 43.19 -10.78
N GLU A 816 9.91 43.44 -12.07
CA GLU A 816 10.02 44.80 -12.63
C GLU A 816 8.74 45.64 -12.46
N SER A 817 7.56 45.00 -12.42
CA SER A 817 6.28 45.65 -12.16
C SER A 817 6.17 46.30 -10.78
N LEU A 818 6.86 45.77 -9.77
CA LEU A 818 6.78 46.25 -8.39
C LEU A 818 7.64 47.49 -8.11
N CYS A 819 8.82 47.61 -8.74
CA CYS A 819 9.67 48.80 -8.60
C CYS A 819 10.74 48.97 -9.70
N SER A 820 11.18 50.21 -9.91
CA SER A 820 12.33 50.52 -10.78
C SER A 820 13.66 49.99 -10.23
N ILE A 821 14.71 49.92 -11.06
CA ILE A 821 16.04 49.43 -10.67
C ILE A 821 16.76 50.37 -9.68
N GLU A 822 16.48 51.66 -9.74
CA GLU A 822 16.91 52.65 -8.76
C GLU A 822 16.19 52.44 -7.42
N THR A 823 14.89 52.14 -7.45
CA THR A 823 14.12 51.81 -6.24
C THR A 823 14.60 50.50 -5.62
N LEU A 824 14.88 49.48 -6.43
CA LEU A 824 15.44 48.20 -5.98
C LEU A 824 16.73 48.40 -5.17
N SER A 825 17.55 49.38 -5.57
CA SER A 825 18.79 49.78 -4.88
C SER A 825 18.57 50.42 -3.49
N HIS A 826 17.32 50.69 -3.10
CA HIS A 826 16.90 51.27 -1.83
C HIS A 826 16.00 50.33 -1.00
N LEU A 827 15.75 49.11 -1.46
CA LEU A 827 15.11 48.07 -0.67
C LEU A 827 16.16 47.26 0.10
N ALA A 828 15.73 46.55 1.13
CA ALA A 828 16.54 45.56 1.84
C ALA A 828 15.64 44.47 2.42
N VAL A 829 16.19 43.29 2.69
CA VAL A 829 15.54 42.28 3.52
C VAL A 829 15.57 42.74 4.97
N TYR A 830 14.41 42.74 5.62
CA TYR A 830 14.25 42.96 7.06
C TYR A 830 13.82 41.67 7.73
N SER A 831 14.13 41.56 9.02
CA SER A 831 13.61 40.56 9.93
C SER A 831 12.84 41.25 11.07
N TYR A 832 11.69 40.70 11.44
CA TYR A 832 10.93 41.09 12.61
C TYR A 832 11.25 40.14 13.76
N SER A 833 11.37 40.68 14.97
CA SER A 833 11.45 39.88 16.20
C SER A 833 10.65 40.55 17.33
N PRO A 834 9.86 39.78 18.11
CA PRO A 834 9.11 40.31 19.24
C PRO A 834 10.02 41.09 20.21
N GLY A 835 9.64 42.33 20.52
CA GLY A 835 10.38 43.23 21.41
C GLY A 835 11.40 44.14 20.72
N THR A 836 12.01 43.76 19.59
CA THR A 836 12.94 44.62 18.82
C THR A 836 12.35 45.17 17.53
N GLY A 837 11.22 44.63 17.06
CA GLY A 837 10.54 45.10 15.86
C GLY A 837 11.26 44.72 14.56
N TRP A 838 10.96 45.47 13.50
CA TRP A 838 11.56 45.33 12.18
C TRP A 838 12.99 45.89 12.14
N ASN A 839 13.96 45.05 11.75
CA ASN A 839 15.38 45.37 11.68
C ASN A 839 15.96 44.83 10.35
N PRO A 840 16.82 45.58 9.61
CA PRO A 840 17.49 45.04 8.43
C PRO A 840 18.30 43.79 8.77
N VAL A 841 18.23 42.75 7.93
CA VAL A 841 19.10 41.58 8.05
C VAL A 841 20.54 42.02 7.79
N ARG A 842 21.50 41.60 8.63
CA ARG A 842 22.89 42.07 8.53
C ARG A 842 23.70 41.36 7.45
N ASP A 843 23.38 40.09 7.23
CA ASP A 843 23.99 39.22 6.25
C ASP A 843 23.01 39.12 5.08
N GLN A 844 23.13 40.05 4.13
CA GLN A 844 22.30 40.11 2.93
C GLN A 844 23.05 40.75 1.76
N GLU A 845 22.67 40.38 0.55
CA GLU A 845 23.11 40.99 -0.70
C GLU A 845 21.98 41.10 -1.72
N LEU A 846 22.23 41.82 -2.81
CA LEU A 846 21.30 42.04 -3.92
C LEU A 846 22.02 41.77 -5.24
N ASN A 847 21.67 40.68 -5.92
CA ASN A 847 22.00 40.53 -7.33
C ASN A 847 21.02 41.36 -8.15
N ARG A 848 21.51 42.49 -8.67
CA ARG A 848 20.71 43.47 -9.41
C ARG A 848 20.26 42.98 -10.78
N ASP A 849 21.02 42.07 -11.39
CA ASP A 849 20.83 41.65 -12.77
C ASP A 849 19.66 40.66 -12.88
N VAL A 850 19.50 39.76 -11.89
CA VAL A 850 18.31 38.89 -11.73
C VAL A 850 17.29 39.43 -10.73
N ARG A 851 17.53 40.64 -10.18
CA ARG A 851 16.66 41.37 -9.23
C ARG A 851 16.31 40.60 -7.94
N THR A 852 17.23 39.74 -7.47
CA THR A 852 17.05 38.87 -6.31
C THR A 852 17.92 39.32 -5.14
N PHE A 853 17.31 39.51 -3.97
CA PHE A 853 18.01 39.60 -2.70
C PHE A 853 18.32 38.21 -2.16
N TYR A 854 19.47 38.05 -1.51
CA TYR A 854 19.82 36.86 -0.73
C TYR A 854 20.09 37.29 0.71
N ALA A 855 19.68 36.51 1.70
CA ALA A 855 19.81 36.87 3.11
C ALA A 855 19.98 35.66 4.04
N ARG A 856 20.67 35.87 5.18
CA ARG A 856 20.88 34.85 6.22
C ARG A 856 20.26 35.27 7.55
N GLY A 857 19.21 34.55 7.94
CA GLY A 857 18.48 34.73 9.19
C GLY A 857 18.87 33.73 10.27
N TYR A 858 18.64 34.10 11.55
CA TYR A 858 18.88 33.23 12.70
C TYR A 858 17.71 33.27 13.68
N GLY A 859 17.18 32.11 14.04
CA GLY A 859 15.98 31.96 14.86
C GLY A 859 14.67 32.15 14.08
N ARG A 860 13.54 32.11 14.81
CA ARG A 860 12.19 32.26 14.22
C ARG A 860 11.84 33.73 14.05
N GLN A 861 12.44 34.35 13.04
CA GLN A 861 12.12 35.73 12.64
C GLN A 861 11.12 35.71 11.47
N VAL A 862 10.34 36.79 11.33
CA VAL A 862 9.50 36.99 10.14
C VAL A 862 10.26 37.88 9.15
N PHE A 863 10.42 37.48 7.90
CA PHE A 863 11.27 38.21 6.93
C PHE A 863 10.44 38.90 5.84
N ALA A 864 10.92 40.02 5.28
CA ALA A 864 10.36 40.62 4.06
C ALA A 864 11.30 41.64 3.45
N VAL A 865 11.18 41.89 2.15
CA VAL A 865 11.80 43.05 1.50
C VAL A 865 10.96 44.30 1.79
N LEU A 866 11.57 45.29 2.46
CA LEU A 866 10.96 46.58 2.77
C LEU A 866 11.79 47.73 2.18
N GLY A 867 11.15 48.85 1.86
CA GLY A 867 11.82 50.05 1.37
C GLY A 867 10.92 51.29 1.33
N PRO A 868 11.35 52.41 0.75
CA PRO A 868 10.61 53.67 0.79
C PRO A 868 9.29 53.59 -0.01
N GLN A 869 8.20 54.12 0.55
CA GLN A 869 6.87 54.08 -0.09
C GLN A 869 6.81 54.74 -1.48
N ALA A 870 7.63 55.77 -1.71
CA ALA A 870 7.59 56.58 -2.93
C ALA A 870 8.07 55.86 -4.21
N GLY A 871 8.68 54.67 -4.10
CA GLY A 871 9.18 53.89 -5.23
C GLY A 871 8.28 52.72 -5.67
N LEU A 872 7.16 52.47 -4.98
CA LEU A 872 6.28 51.35 -5.25
C LEU A 872 5.40 51.66 -6.48
N THR A 873 5.64 50.96 -7.59
CA THR A 873 4.97 51.20 -8.88
C THR A 873 3.75 50.32 -9.11
N GLY A 874 3.72 49.14 -8.48
CA GLY A 874 2.64 48.15 -8.59
C GLY A 874 1.91 47.91 -7.25
N LYS A 875 1.02 46.90 -7.24
CA LYS A 875 0.49 46.31 -6.00
C LYS A 875 1.14 44.95 -5.79
N LEU A 876 1.36 44.56 -4.52
CA LEU A 876 1.51 43.16 -4.17
C LEU A 876 0.14 42.48 -4.29
N ALA A 877 -0.18 41.96 -5.48
CA ALA A 877 -1.45 41.25 -5.71
C ALA A 877 -1.43 40.34 -6.96
N SER A 878 -1.48 39.03 -6.74
CA SER A 878 -2.13 38.02 -7.61
C SER A 878 -1.67 37.78 -9.06
N GLU A 879 -0.83 38.64 -9.64
CA GLU A 879 -0.21 38.33 -10.94
C GLU A 879 0.81 37.19 -10.76
N LYS A 880 0.75 36.17 -11.64
CA LYS A 880 1.72 35.09 -11.63
C LYS A 880 3.10 35.69 -11.89
N TYR A 881 4.06 35.42 -11.01
CA TYR A 881 5.46 35.59 -11.38
C TYR A 881 5.73 34.61 -12.53
N GLU A 882 6.37 35.08 -13.60
CA GLU A 882 6.84 34.18 -14.66
C GLU A 882 7.84 33.16 -14.06
N THR A 883 7.98 31.98 -14.67
CA THR A 883 8.69 30.84 -14.06
C THR A 883 10.17 31.12 -13.89
N PHE A 884 10.52 31.53 -12.68
CA PHE A 884 11.87 31.65 -12.12
C PHE A 884 12.11 30.36 -11.30
N GLU A 885 13.16 29.59 -11.61
CA GLU A 885 13.47 28.27 -10.96
C GLU A 885 14.29 28.49 -9.65
N PRO A 886 15.17 27.63 -9.08
CA PRO A 886 16.00 27.97 -7.88
C PRO A 886 17.18 28.96 -8.07
N ASP A 887 18.07 29.17 -7.08
CA ASP A 887 19.52 29.26 -7.41
C ASP A 887 20.24 28.13 -6.67
N LEU A 888 20.39 27.00 -7.37
CA LEU A 888 21.08 25.85 -6.80
C LEU A 888 22.57 26.10 -6.57
N ALA A 889 23.22 27.01 -7.30
CA ALA A 889 24.64 27.31 -7.11
C ALA A 889 24.87 28.13 -5.83
N HIS A 890 24.02 29.12 -5.57
CA HIS A 890 24.12 29.94 -4.36
C HIS A 890 23.64 29.17 -3.12
N LEU A 891 22.44 28.57 -3.15
CA LEU A 891 21.90 27.78 -2.03
C LEU A 891 22.79 26.56 -1.67
N ALA A 892 23.42 25.90 -2.66
CA ALA A 892 24.29 24.74 -2.40
C ALA A 892 25.76 25.11 -2.16
N SER A 893 26.28 26.25 -2.61
CA SER A 893 27.59 26.71 -2.15
C SER A 893 27.55 27.02 -0.65
N ALA A 894 26.45 27.63 -0.19
CA ALA A 894 26.13 27.81 1.22
C ALA A 894 25.86 26.48 1.99
N SER A 895 25.80 25.31 1.34
CA SER A 895 25.63 24.01 2.00
C SER A 895 26.91 23.15 2.10
N ARG A 896 27.96 23.46 1.32
CA ARG A 896 29.23 22.71 1.32
C ARG A 896 30.24 23.13 2.38
N ALA A 897 30.05 24.29 3.04
CA ALA A 897 31.07 24.95 3.85
C ALA A 897 31.33 24.36 5.26
N THR A 898 30.88 23.13 5.56
CA THR A 898 30.94 22.54 6.92
C THR A 898 31.46 21.09 6.99
N THR A 899 32.00 20.52 5.92
CA THR A 899 32.59 19.16 5.91
C THR A 899 34.14 19.13 5.92
N GLU A 900 34.82 20.24 6.13
CA GLU A 900 36.29 20.28 6.31
C GLU A 900 36.73 20.00 7.76
N SER A 901 36.83 18.72 8.14
CA SER A 901 37.63 18.32 9.32
C SER A 901 38.14 16.87 9.35
N LEU A 902 38.26 16.21 8.18
CA LEU A 902 39.00 14.96 8.06
C LEU A 902 39.84 14.98 6.78
N SER A 903 41.16 15.11 6.93
CA SER A 903 42.10 14.96 5.82
C SER A 903 42.29 13.48 5.47
N GLN A 904 42.13 13.16 4.18
CA GLN A 904 42.68 11.94 3.57
C GLN A 904 43.70 12.36 2.51
N PRO A 905 44.78 11.58 2.31
CA PRO A 905 45.91 11.97 1.46
C PRO A 905 45.59 11.83 -0.04
N ASP A 906 46.35 12.56 -0.85
CA ASP A 906 46.14 12.73 -2.28
C ASP A 906 46.19 11.43 -3.09
N PHE A 907 45.33 11.36 -4.11
CA PHE A 907 45.43 10.37 -5.18
C PHE A 907 45.03 11.03 -6.51
N GLU A 908 46.00 11.51 -7.29
CA GLU A 908 45.75 12.18 -8.57
C GLU A 908 45.31 11.20 -9.67
N PRO A 909 44.14 11.40 -10.32
CA PRO A 909 43.90 10.88 -11.67
C PRO A 909 44.61 11.78 -12.71
N PRO A 910 45.08 11.24 -13.84
CA PRO A 910 45.84 12.00 -14.83
C PRO A 910 44.98 13.04 -15.59
N PRO A 911 45.59 14.12 -16.11
CA PRO A 911 44.86 15.21 -16.75
C PRO A 911 44.18 14.80 -18.07
N LEU A 912 42.95 15.30 -18.25
CA LEU A 912 42.18 15.20 -19.49
C LEU A 912 42.85 15.95 -20.64
N SER A 913 42.54 15.55 -21.87
CA SER A 913 43.20 16.09 -23.07
C SER A 913 42.65 17.47 -23.48
N ALA A 914 43.45 18.23 -24.23
CA ALA A 914 43.06 19.57 -24.71
C ALA A 914 41.80 19.56 -25.60
N LEU A 915 41.47 18.42 -26.21
CA LEU A 915 40.26 18.22 -27.03
C LEU A 915 38.96 18.12 -26.21
N GLU A 916 39.05 17.82 -24.92
CA GLU A 916 37.90 17.73 -24.01
C GLU A 916 37.57 19.10 -23.39
N GLN A 917 38.59 19.93 -23.14
CA GLN A 917 38.45 21.29 -22.64
C GLN A 917 37.69 22.20 -23.62
N GLU A 918 37.94 22.07 -24.94
CA GLU A 918 37.30 22.89 -25.97
C GLU A 918 35.80 22.58 -26.18
N ARG A 919 35.33 21.42 -25.67
CA ARG A 919 33.93 20.97 -25.79
C ARG A 919 33.02 21.45 -24.65
N ILE A 920 33.58 21.68 -23.47
CA ILE A 920 32.82 22.10 -22.27
C ILE A 920 32.47 23.60 -22.33
N ALA A 921 33.34 24.42 -22.92
CA ALA A 921 33.26 25.90 -22.88
C ALA A 921 32.14 26.55 -23.73
N ARG A 922 31.17 25.78 -24.27
CA ARG A 922 30.15 26.30 -25.20
C ARG A 922 28.72 26.43 -24.64
N ASN A 923 28.38 25.72 -23.56
CA ASN A 923 26.98 25.47 -23.17
C ASN A 923 26.66 25.81 -21.69
N TYR A 924 27.15 26.94 -21.17
CA TYR A 924 26.49 27.67 -20.06
C TYR A 924 25.14 28.27 -20.55
N PRO A 925 24.20 28.77 -19.69
CA PRO A 925 24.05 28.74 -18.22
C PRO A 925 22.64 28.11 -17.83
N SER A 926 21.91 28.28 -16.71
CA SER A 926 21.82 29.22 -15.53
C SER A 926 21.21 30.64 -15.82
N ILE A 927 20.56 31.41 -14.93
CA ILE A 927 19.99 31.23 -13.56
C ILE A 927 18.66 32.12 -13.48
N GLU A 928 17.49 31.91 -12.83
CA GLU A 928 16.95 30.99 -11.76
C GLU A 928 16.70 31.80 -10.38
N SER A 929 15.54 31.67 -9.64
CA SER A 929 15.20 32.03 -8.18
C SER A 929 13.68 32.34 -7.68
N GLU A 930 12.65 31.49 -7.88
CA GLU A 930 11.81 30.86 -6.78
C GLU A 930 10.33 31.34 -6.25
N VAL A 931 9.99 31.40 -4.92
CA VAL A 931 8.81 30.96 -4.02
C VAL A 931 7.95 31.99 -3.12
N ASP A 932 7.14 31.56 -2.11
CA ASP A 932 6.68 32.14 -0.77
C ASP A 932 5.86 33.48 -0.61
N GLN A 933 5.14 33.91 0.48
CA GLN A 933 4.65 33.47 1.84
C GLN A 933 3.62 34.51 2.46
N THR A 934 3.05 34.72 3.69
CA THR A 934 2.98 34.31 5.16
C THR A 934 1.62 33.84 5.89
N GLU A 935 1.57 33.64 7.23
CA GLU A 935 0.43 33.96 8.18
C GLU A 935 -1.02 33.39 8.09
N LYS A 936 -1.90 33.59 9.10
CA LYS A 936 -1.80 33.28 10.56
C LYS A 936 -3.10 33.52 11.38
N SER A 937 -3.31 32.64 12.37
CA SER A 937 -3.86 32.88 13.73
C SER A 937 -5.27 33.47 13.96
N SER A 938 -6.08 32.78 14.78
CA SER A 938 -6.50 33.27 16.11
C SER A 938 -7.31 32.21 16.90
N ASN A 939 -7.62 32.51 18.18
CA ASN A 939 -8.65 31.86 19.01
C ASN A 939 -8.42 30.46 19.61
N GLN A 940 -7.27 30.23 20.26
CA GLN A 940 -7.21 29.26 21.37
C GLN A 940 -7.59 29.93 22.70
N GLN A 941 -8.88 30.27 22.88
CA GLN A 941 -9.39 30.83 24.14
C GLN A 941 -10.89 30.52 24.35
N LYS A 942 -11.27 29.23 24.32
CA LYS A 942 -12.68 28.81 24.51
C LYS A 942 -12.90 27.33 24.92
N ALA A 943 -11.89 26.67 25.48
CA ALA A 943 -11.85 25.21 25.63
C ALA A 943 -11.63 24.70 27.08
N ASP A 944 -11.93 25.53 28.10
CA ASP A 944 -11.81 25.17 29.53
C ASP A 944 -13.18 24.95 30.22
N GLU A 945 -14.26 24.88 29.46
CA GLU A 945 -15.58 24.40 29.92
C GLU A 945 -16.02 23.19 29.08
N ILE A 946 -16.87 22.32 29.64
CA ILE A 946 -17.24 20.99 29.10
C ILE A 946 -16.08 19.98 29.16
N ARG A 947 -15.62 19.67 30.38
CA ARG A 947 -14.81 18.47 30.65
C ARG A 947 -15.22 17.77 31.95
N ASP A 948 -16.50 17.39 32.02
CA ASP A 948 -17.04 16.55 33.10
C ASP A 948 -18.25 15.72 32.59
N LEU A 949 -18.59 14.65 33.31
CA LEU A 949 -19.67 13.68 33.05
C LEU A 949 -19.48 12.69 31.88
N THR A 950 -18.88 11.53 32.18
CA THR A 950 -19.08 10.27 31.45
C THR A 950 -19.30 9.10 32.43
N PHE A 951 -19.77 7.96 31.90
CA PHE A 951 -19.96 6.65 32.55
C PHE A 951 -21.12 6.44 33.54
N ALA A 952 -22.09 5.65 33.09
CA ALA A 952 -22.74 4.58 33.87
C ALA A 952 -23.19 3.47 32.88
N GLU A 953 -22.85 2.21 33.17
CA GLU A 953 -23.21 1.04 32.34
C GLU A 953 -24.50 0.36 32.84
N ALA A 954 -25.12 -0.46 31.99
CA ALA A 954 -26.14 -1.44 32.41
C ALA A 954 -26.20 -2.64 31.45
N GLU A 955 -26.03 -3.85 31.99
CA GLU A 955 -26.13 -5.13 31.26
C GLU A 955 -27.56 -5.73 31.25
N PHE A 956 -27.66 -7.01 30.83
CA PHE A 956 -28.80 -7.91 30.69
C PHE A 956 -29.62 -7.78 29.38
N GLY A 957 -29.82 -8.83 28.57
CA GLY A 957 -29.24 -10.20 28.61
C GLY A 957 -30.22 -11.27 28.08
N GLY A 958 -29.77 -12.18 27.21
CA GLY A 958 -30.61 -13.28 26.70
C GLY A 958 -29.86 -14.29 25.82
N GLN A 959 -30.00 -15.59 26.11
CA GLN A 959 -29.25 -16.67 25.44
C GLN A 959 -30.08 -17.39 24.36
N ILE A 960 -29.66 -17.31 23.09
CA ILE A 960 -29.85 -18.31 22.02
C ILE A 960 -28.60 -18.22 21.11
N GLY A 961 -27.99 -19.27 20.57
CA GLY A 961 -28.31 -20.70 20.66
C GLY A 961 -27.91 -21.47 19.39
N THR A 962 -26.60 -21.51 19.09
CA THR A 962 -25.95 -22.42 18.10
C THR A 962 -26.55 -22.52 16.69
N ARG A 963 -26.10 -21.65 15.76
CA ARG A 963 -25.67 -22.03 14.40
C ARG A 963 -25.09 -20.84 13.65
N CYS A 964 -23.80 -20.90 13.32
CA CYS A 964 -23.18 -20.03 12.32
C CYS A 964 -22.79 -20.90 11.12
N GLN A 965 -23.52 -20.72 10.02
CA GLN A 965 -22.94 -20.83 8.69
C GLN A 965 -22.81 -19.40 8.17
N TYR A 966 -21.77 -19.11 7.41
CA TYR A 966 -21.67 -17.86 6.67
C TYR A 966 -22.56 -17.93 5.42
N GLU A 967 -23.46 -16.96 5.29
CA GLU A 967 -24.12 -16.48 4.07
C GLU A 967 -24.37 -14.97 4.25
#